data_AF-A0A452TZE1-F1
#
_entry.id   AF-A0A452TZE1-F1
#
_cell.length_a   1.000
_cell.length_b   1.000
_cell.length_c   1.000
_cell.angle_alpha   90.00
_cell.angle_beta   90.00
_cell.angle_gamma   90.00
#
_symmetry.space_group_name_H-M   'P 1'
#
loop_
_entity.id
_entity.type
_entity.pdbx_description
1 polymer ?
#
loop_
_entity_poly.entity_id
_entity_poly.type
_entity_poly.pdbx_seq_one_letter_code
_entity_poly.pdbx_strand_id
1 'polypeptide(L)'
;QPWRVLKIAKMGSACRGTALRGGCDSELVIFLDCFKSYKDEGAHRAEILSKLRTLLQSWGQKPISGLSFELPRQDGARVLRFRLASSDLENWMDVSLVPAFDALGQLSSNVKPAPQVYSTLLKSGCQGGEHAACFSKLRRGFVSVRPAKVKSLILLVKHWYRQVCRMEARRDLLPPAYALELLTIFAWEQGCAKEAFSLAQGLRTVLGLIQQHQHLCVFWTLNYSFEEAEVRQFLRHQLERPRPVILDPADPTWDVGNGAAWRWDILAQEAGSCYERPCFLQTAGGAVQPWEGPGLPRAGGSGLGHPIQRDSAQRTPEDSSSLHAVRPRAKNRQPSGPAPGPSGAASITPSMLGMALALSQIAAKDLDRFIQDHLKPNPQFQKQVSKAIDVILGCLRENCVYKASRVSKGGSFGRGTDLRGGCDAELVIFLNCFHDYEDQRARSTEILNEMRAQLESCWQDPDSGLSLRFPDQTVTRALQLQLVSTALESWMDVTLLPVFDAVGQLCSGAKPAPQVYSTLLKSGCQGGEHAACFSELRRDFVNTRPTKLKSLILLVKHWYHQVAAQNKRQQPACAALPPVYALELLTIFAWEQGCGVKMAEGLKTVLELVQQHQQLCVYWTVNYSFEDPDIRTHLLGQLQKKRPLVLDPADPTWNVGQGSWELLAQQAAALGTQACLRSREGVSVQPWNVMPALLYQTPAGDLDKFISEFLQPNRQFLAQVNKAVDIICSFLRENCFQNSATKVLKVVKGGSLAKGTALRGCSDADLVVFLSCFSQFAEQGNRRAEIISEIRAQLEACQRKMQFEVKFEIPKWENSRVLSFSLTSQTMLDQSVDFDVLPAFNALGQLVPGYRPPAQVYVDLIHSYNHAGEYSTCFTELQRDFVISRPTKLKSLIRLVKHWYRQGRGSLPPQHGLELLTVYAWEQGGRDTQFDMAQGFRTVLELVSQYPQLCVYWTVNYNYEDKTVGDFLKWKLKQPRPIILDPADPTGNLGHNARWDLLAEEAAACMSALCCLSRDGTPIQPWPVEAAV
;
A
#
# COMPACT_ATOMS: atom_id res chain seq x y z
N GLN A 1 18.90 -19.44 -42.51
CA GLN A 1 17.96 -18.60 -41.71
C GLN A 1 18.21 -18.91 -40.24
N PRO A 2 18.34 -17.92 -39.33
CA PRO A 2 18.36 -18.20 -37.90
C PRO A 2 16.94 -18.58 -37.46
N TRP A 3 16.86 -19.71 -36.76
CA TRP A 3 15.74 -20.23 -35.95
C TRP A 3 14.62 -19.24 -35.60
N ARG A 4 13.37 -19.66 -35.79
CA ARG A 4 12.16 -18.91 -35.41
C ARG A 4 11.76 -19.21 -33.97
N VAL A 5 11.38 -18.17 -33.23
CA VAL A 5 10.73 -18.32 -31.93
C VAL A 5 9.30 -18.82 -32.12
N LEU A 6 9.00 -19.99 -31.57
CA LEU A 6 7.66 -20.59 -31.55
C LEU A 6 6.77 -19.93 -30.49
N LYS A 7 7.29 -19.80 -29.27
CA LYS A 7 6.61 -19.16 -28.12
C LYS A 7 7.62 -18.78 -27.03
N ILE A 8 7.24 -17.84 -26.17
CA ILE A 8 8.05 -17.42 -25.01
C ILE A 8 7.26 -17.69 -23.72
N ALA A 9 7.91 -18.29 -22.73
CA ALA A 9 7.35 -18.56 -21.41
C ALA A 9 8.12 -17.80 -20.32
N LYS A 10 7.44 -16.85 -19.67
CA LYS A 10 7.98 -16.08 -18.53
C LYS A 10 7.83 -16.85 -17.21
N MET A 11 8.95 -17.14 -16.55
CA MET A 11 9.12 -17.85 -15.28
C MET A 11 9.95 -16.97 -14.32
N GLY A 12 10.51 -17.53 -13.26
CA GLY A 12 11.12 -16.82 -12.13
C GLY A 12 10.10 -16.43 -11.06
N SER A 13 10.59 -15.93 -9.93
CA SER A 13 9.74 -15.56 -8.79
C SER A 13 8.73 -14.46 -9.11
N ALA A 14 9.05 -13.54 -10.02
CA ALA A 14 8.12 -12.53 -10.51
C ALA A 14 6.86 -13.17 -11.12
N CYS A 15 7.02 -14.16 -12.00
CA CYS A 15 5.91 -14.83 -12.69
C CYS A 15 5.21 -15.92 -11.85
N ARG A 16 5.82 -16.39 -10.76
CA ARG A 16 5.18 -17.30 -9.79
C ARG A 16 4.41 -16.55 -8.68
N GLY A 17 4.57 -15.23 -8.58
CA GLY A 17 4.00 -14.42 -7.50
C GLY A 17 4.72 -14.59 -6.16
N THR A 18 6.02 -14.90 -6.20
CA THR A 18 6.89 -15.18 -5.05
C THR A 18 8.13 -14.28 -5.02
N ALA A 19 8.08 -13.11 -5.68
CA ALA A 19 9.14 -12.11 -5.70
C ALA A 19 9.19 -11.29 -4.41
N LEU A 20 10.40 -11.02 -3.92
CA LEU A 20 10.67 -10.20 -2.73
C LEU A 20 11.12 -8.79 -3.15
N ARG A 21 10.84 -7.79 -2.30
CA ARG A 21 11.40 -6.43 -2.43
C ARG A 21 12.94 -6.49 -2.28
N GLY A 22 13.66 -5.61 -2.98
CA GLY A 22 15.13 -5.60 -2.99
C GLY A 22 15.69 -6.81 -3.73
N GLY A 23 15.43 -6.90 -5.04
CA GLY A 23 15.92 -7.96 -5.92
C GLY A 23 14.91 -9.07 -6.19
N CYS A 24 14.61 -9.32 -7.47
CA CYS A 24 13.76 -10.43 -7.94
C CYS A 24 14.40 -11.18 -9.12
N ASP A 25 13.84 -12.32 -9.51
CA ASP A 25 14.30 -13.14 -10.63
C ASP A 25 13.18 -13.35 -11.67
N SER A 26 13.56 -13.30 -12.95
CA SER A 26 12.73 -13.71 -14.08
C SER A 26 13.48 -14.67 -14.99
N GLU A 27 12.78 -15.66 -15.54
CA GLU A 27 13.34 -16.66 -16.43
C GLU A 27 12.54 -16.66 -17.73
N LEU A 28 13.16 -16.24 -18.83
CA LEU A 28 12.55 -16.17 -20.15
C LEU A 28 12.95 -17.41 -20.94
N VAL A 29 12.05 -18.40 -20.94
CA VAL A 29 12.22 -19.61 -21.75
C VAL A 29 11.75 -19.32 -23.18
N ILE A 30 12.65 -19.47 -24.14
CA ILE A 30 12.39 -19.24 -25.57
C ILE A 30 12.32 -20.59 -26.27
N PHE A 31 11.13 -20.96 -26.75
CA PHE A 31 10.96 -22.18 -27.53
C PHE A 31 11.29 -21.92 -28.99
N LEU A 32 12.21 -22.71 -29.56
CA LEU A 32 12.74 -22.52 -30.91
C LEU A 32 12.37 -23.66 -31.84
N ASP A 33 12.09 -23.33 -33.10
CA ASP A 33 11.69 -24.29 -34.13
C ASP A 33 12.82 -25.21 -34.60
N CYS A 34 14.08 -24.83 -34.38
CA CYS A 34 15.26 -25.60 -34.76
C CYS A 34 15.49 -26.85 -33.89
N PHE A 35 14.99 -26.86 -32.65
CA PHE A 35 15.08 -28.04 -31.80
C PHE A 35 13.97 -29.03 -32.18
N LYS A 36 14.34 -30.24 -32.62
CA LYS A 36 13.39 -31.30 -32.96
C LYS A 36 13.28 -32.38 -31.87
N SER A 37 14.25 -32.44 -30.97
CA SER A 37 14.30 -33.34 -29.81
C SER A 37 15.11 -32.72 -28.67
N TYR A 38 15.06 -33.34 -27.49
CA TYR A 38 15.94 -33.01 -26.37
C TYR A 38 17.44 -33.13 -26.71
N LYS A 39 17.83 -34.10 -27.56
CA LYS A 39 19.24 -34.26 -27.98
C LYS A 39 19.69 -33.11 -28.88
N ASP A 40 18.85 -32.66 -29.80
CA ASP A 40 19.15 -31.51 -30.68
C ASP A 40 19.27 -30.21 -29.88
N GLU A 41 18.45 -30.06 -28.83
CA GLU A 41 18.55 -28.97 -27.87
C GLU A 41 19.92 -28.97 -27.19
N GLY A 42 20.33 -30.10 -26.60
CA GLY A 42 21.63 -30.23 -25.94
C GLY A 42 22.81 -29.88 -26.87
N ALA A 43 22.77 -30.34 -28.12
CA ALA A 43 23.83 -30.12 -29.10
C ALA A 43 23.96 -28.64 -29.55
N HIS A 44 22.84 -27.96 -29.83
CA HIS A 44 22.86 -26.62 -30.45
C HIS A 44 22.67 -25.46 -29.45
N ARG A 45 22.32 -25.74 -28.18
CA ARG A 45 22.07 -24.71 -27.14
C ARG A 45 23.23 -23.72 -26.99
N ALA A 46 24.48 -24.17 -27.03
CA ALA A 46 25.65 -23.30 -26.86
C ALA A 46 25.81 -22.27 -28.00
N GLU A 47 25.64 -22.71 -29.25
CA GLU A 47 25.71 -21.85 -30.43
C GLU A 47 24.61 -20.78 -30.41
N ILE A 48 23.40 -21.18 -30.04
CA ILE A 48 22.23 -20.30 -29.95
C ILE A 48 22.39 -19.27 -28.82
N LEU A 49 22.89 -19.68 -27.65
CA LEU A 49 23.19 -18.76 -26.55
C LEU A 49 24.26 -17.73 -26.93
N SER A 50 25.28 -18.13 -27.71
CA SER A 50 26.29 -17.20 -28.25
C SER A 50 25.64 -16.13 -29.15
N LYS A 51 24.78 -16.54 -30.10
CA LYS A 51 24.03 -15.63 -30.98
C LYS A 51 23.08 -14.71 -30.21
N LEU A 52 22.36 -15.23 -29.21
CA LEU A 52 21.50 -14.44 -28.32
C LEU A 52 22.29 -13.42 -27.50
N ARG A 53 23.50 -13.76 -27.05
CA ARG A 53 24.40 -12.84 -26.32
C ARG A 53 24.80 -11.65 -27.18
N THR A 54 25.18 -11.87 -28.44
CA THR A 54 25.50 -10.79 -29.39
C THR A 54 24.30 -9.85 -29.60
N LEU A 55 23.09 -10.41 -29.74
CA LEU A 55 21.86 -9.61 -29.88
C LEU A 55 21.54 -8.78 -28.62
N LEU A 56 21.69 -9.35 -27.42
CA LEU A 56 21.50 -8.63 -26.16
C LEU A 56 22.56 -7.54 -25.94
N GLN A 57 23.81 -7.77 -26.32
CA GLN A 57 24.86 -6.76 -26.24
C GLN A 57 24.56 -5.56 -27.15
N SER A 58 24.07 -5.81 -28.37
CA SER A 58 23.62 -4.76 -29.29
C SER A 58 22.39 -4.01 -28.76
N TRP A 59 21.43 -4.72 -28.14
CA TRP A 59 20.26 -4.11 -27.52
C TRP A 59 20.60 -3.24 -26.30
N GLY A 60 21.47 -3.75 -25.41
CA GLY A 60 21.86 -3.10 -24.16
C GLY A 60 22.70 -1.83 -24.29
N GLN A 61 23.15 -1.48 -25.51
CA GLN A 61 23.78 -0.18 -25.78
C GLN A 61 22.77 0.95 -26.03
N LYS A 62 21.47 0.66 -26.08
CA LYS A 62 20.41 1.68 -26.18
C LYS A 62 19.95 2.07 -24.77
N PRO A 63 19.93 3.37 -24.41
CA PRO A 63 19.51 3.79 -23.08
C PRO A 63 18.03 3.49 -22.84
N ILE A 64 17.73 2.85 -21.71
CA ILE A 64 16.38 2.66 -21.19
C ILE A 64 16.23 3.60 -20.00
N SER A 65 15.38 4.62 -20.12
CA SER A 65 15.22 5.64 -19.08
C SER A 65 14.88 5.01 -17.72
N GLY A 66 15.73 5.24 -16.71
CA GLY A 66 15.54 4.76 -15.34
C GLY A 66 16.02 3.34 -15.04
N LEU A 67 16.63 2.62 -16.00
CA LEU A 67 17.18 1.27 -15.77
C LEU A 67 18.63 1.13 -16.28
N SER A 68 19.53 0.64 -15.41
CA SER A 68 20.85 0.15 -15.83
C SER A 68 20.76 -1.30 -16.32
N PHE A 69 21.61 -1.63 -17.29
CA PHE A 69 21.74 -2.97 -17.86
C PHE A 69 23.15 -3.51 -17.58
N GLU A 70 23.23 -4.63 -16.87
CA GLU A 70 24.48 -5.31 -16.56
C GLU A 70 24.50 -6.71 -17.20
N LEU A 71 25.54 -7.00 -17.98
CA LEU A 71 25.76 -8.32 -18.56
C LEU A 71 27.06 -8.93 -17.98
N PRO A 72 26.97 -9.82 -16.97
CA PRO A 72 28.14 -10.43 -16.35
C PRO A 72 29.02 -11.20 -17.36
N ARG A 73 30.32 -11.27 -17.10
CA ARG A 73 31.20 -12.25 -17.77
C ARG A 73 30.78 -13.65 -17.32
N GLN A 74 30.16 -14.41 -18.22
CA GLN A 74 29.85 -15.82 -18.00
C GLN A 74 30.94 -16.73 -18.57
N ASP A 75 31.42 -17.65 -17.74
CA ASP A 75 32.10 -18.89 -18.15
C ASP A 75 31.08 -20.03 -18.23
N GLY A 76 31.11 -20.80 -19.34
CA GLY A 76 30.50 -22.13 -19.48
C GLY A 76 28.98 -22.29 -19.27
N ALA A 77 28.22 -21.24 -18.95
CA ALA A 77 26.84 -21.37 -18.47
C ALA A 77 25.83 -21.79 -19.57
N ARG A 78 25.01 -22.81 -19.26
CA ARG A 78 23.89 -23.29 -20.10
C ARG A 78 22.70 -22.32 -20.21
N VAL A 79 22.83 -21.09 -19.68
CA VAL A 79 21.78 -20.07 -19.52
C VAL A 79 22.41 -18.69 -19.61
N LEU A 80 21.87 -17.80 -20.44
CA LEU A 80 22.36 -16.43 -20.60
C LEU A 80 21.71 -15.53 -19.53
N ARG A 81 22.51 -14.93 -18.64
CA ARG A 81 21.99 -14.07 -17.55
C ARG A 81 22.39 -12.61 -17.75
N PHE A 82 21.46 -11.70 -17.47
CA PHE A 82 21.69 -10.26 -17.39
C PHE A 82 20.87 -9.68 -16.22
N ARG A 83 21.25 -8.50 -15.74
CA ARG A 83 20.54 -7.77 -14.69
C ARG A 83 19.99 -6.47 -15.25
N LEU A 84 18.77 -6.16 -14.83
CA LEU A 84 18.17 -4.83 -14.94
C LEU A 84 18.08 -4.25 -13.53
N ALA A 85 18.65 -3.08 -13.27
CA ALA A 85 18.52 -2.42 -11.96
C ALA A 85 17.96 -1.00 -12.14
N SER A 86 17.16 -0.56 -11.17
CA SER A 86 16.69 0.83 -11.07
C SER A 86 17.88 1.77 -10.87
N SER A 87 17.76 3.01 -11.33
CA SER A 87 18.74 4.07 -11.06
C SER A 87 18.92 4.38 -9.56
N ASP A 88 17.96 3.99 -8.71
CA ASP A 88 18.06 4.05 -7.25
C ASP A 88 18.94 2.96 -6.60
N LEU A 89 19.34 1.93 -7.36
CA LEU A 89 20.04 0.72 -6.91
C LEU A 89 19.34 -0.10 -5.79
N GLU A 90 18.18 0.32 -5.27
CA GLU A 90 17.38 -0.46 -4.30
C GLU A 90 16.75 -1.69 -4.96
N ASN A 91 16.35 -1.59 -6.22
CA ASN A 91 15.54 -2.60 -6.90
C ASN A 91 16.21 -3.13 -8.17
N TRP A 92 16.41 -4.45 -8.24
CA TRP A 92 16.93 -5.13 -9.44
C TRP A 92 16.13 -6.39 -9.81
N MET A 93 16.29 -6.81 -11.05
CA MET A 93 15.79 -8.06 -11.61
C MET A 93 16.93 -8.81 -12.29
N ASP A 94 17.24 -10.00 -11.78
CA ASP A 94 18.14 -10.94 -12.45
C ASP A 94 17.33 -11.74 -13.48
N VAL A 95 17.60 -11.53 -14.77
CA VAL A 95 16.90 -12.16 -15.89
C VAL A 95 17.75 -13.29 -16.49
N SER A 96 17.18 -14.49 -16.58
CA SER A 96 17.77 -15.67 -17.21
C SER A 96 17.08 -15.99 -18.53
N LEU A 97 17.81 -16.09 -19.64
CA LEU A 97 17.32 -16.51 -20.95
C LEU A 97 17.73 -17.96 -21.23
N VAL A 98 16.73 -18.80 -21.52
CA VAL A 98 16.92 -20.24 -21.73
C VAL A 98 16.24 -20.67 -23.03
N PRO A 99 16.99 -21.00 -24.10
CA PRO A 99 16.41 -21.60 -25.29
C PRO A 99 16.05 -23.06 -24.99
N ALA A 100 14.85 -23.50 -25.38
CA ALA A 100 14.30 -24.81 -25.01
C ALA A 100 13.53 -25.51 -26.15
N PHE A 101 13.50 -26.86 -26.12
CA PHE A 101 12.68 -27.67 -27.02
C PHE A 101 11.20 -27.67 -26.61
N ASP A 102 10.29 -27.61 -27.59
CA ASP A 102 8.85 -27.62 -27.32
C ASP A 102 8.25 -29.03 -27.14
N ALA A 103 8.70 -29.72 -26.09
CA ALA A 103 8.25 -31.07 -25.76
C ALA A 103 6.76 -31.21 -25.40
N LEU A 104 6.05 -30.09 -25.16
CA LEU A 104 4.65 -30.07 -24.71
C LEU A 104 3.67 -29.50 -25.75
N GLY A 105 4.15 -28.84 -26.81
CA GLY A 105 3.31 -28.27 -27.87
C GLY A 105 2.18 -27.35 -27.37
N GLN A 106 0.97 -27.58 -27.89
CA GLN A 106 -0.27 -26.89 -27.49
C GLN A 106 -1.04 -27.64 -26.38
N LEU A 107 -0.37 -27.99 -25.29
CA LEU A 107 -1.04 -28.55 -24.11
C LEU A 107 -2.01 -27.54 -23.46
N SER A 108 -3.27 -27.95 -23.29
CA SER A 108 -4.30 -27.23 -22.53
C SER A 108 -4.09 -27.39 -21.02
N SER A 109 -4.60 -26.45 -20.21
CA SER A 109 -4.10 -26.24 -18.85
C SER A 109 -4.34 -27.35 -17.81
N ASN A 110 -5.14 -28.37 -18.15
CA ASN A 110 -5.61 -29.39 -17.22
C ASN A 110 -5.33 -30.84 -17.70
N VAL A 111 -4.58 -31.03 -18.79
CA VAL A 111 -4.28 -32.36 -19.34
C VAL A 111 -2.88 -32.81 -18.91
N LYS A 112 -2.77 -34.04 -18.40
CA LYS A 112 -1.48 -34.66 -18.06
C LYS A 112 -0.65 -34.88 -19.33
N PRO A 113 0.67 -34.56 -19.36
CA PRO A 113 1.51 -34.82 -20.52
C PRO A 113 1.51 -36.30 -20.91
N ALA A 114 1.56 -36.57 -22.21
CA ALA A 114 1.58 -37.94 -22.74
C ALA A 114 2.84 -38.68 -22.25
N PRO A 115 2.76 -39.97 -21.83
CA PRO A 115 3.91 -40.69 -21.24
C PRO A 115 5.18 -40.66 -22.10
N GLN A 116 5.02 -40.69 -23.43
CA GLN A 116 6.10 -40.62 -24.41
C GLN A 116 7.00 -39.39 -24.22
N VAL A 117 6.46 -38.27 -23.72
CA VAL A 117 7.25 -37.05 -23.43
C VAL A 117 8.35 -37.34 -22.40
N TYR A 118 8.06 -38.18 -21.41
CA TYR A 118 9.01 -38.54 -20.34
C TYR A 118 9.88 -39.73 -20.72
N SER A 119 9.35 -40.79 -21.37
CA SER A 119 10.22 -41.87 -21.84
C SER A 119 11.21 -41.40 -22.91
N THR A 120 10.85 -40.45 -23.79
CA THR A 120 11.80 -39.79 -24.68
C THR A 120 12.81 -38.89 -23.94
N LEU A 121 12.40 -38.22 -22.85
CA LEU A 121 13.33 -37.47 -21.99
C LEU A 121 14.35 -38.42 -21.34
N LEU A 122 13.91 -39.53 -20.75
CA LEU A 122 14.80 -40.52 -20.13
C LEU A 122 15.75 -41.17 -21.15
N LYS A 123 15.24 -41.53 -22.34
CA LYS A 123 16.04 -42.06 -23.47
C LYS A 123 17.00 -41.03 -24.09
N SER A 124 16.91 -39.76 -23.73
CA SER A 124 17.91 -38.76 -24.15
C SER A 124 19.26 -38.96 -23.47
N GLY A 125 19.28 -39.55 -22.27
CA GLY A 125 20.47 -39.66 -21.41
C GLY A 125 20.82 -38.37 -20.67
N CYS A 126 19.87 -37.42 -20.56
CA CYS A 126 20.09 -36.12 -19.94
C CYS A 126 20.43 -36.18 -18.46
N GLN A 127 21.20 -35.20 -18.00
CA GLN A 127 21.44 -34.95 -16.58
C GLN A 127 20.17 -34.40 -15.89
N GLY A 128 20.04 -34.63 -14.59
CA GLY A 128 18.83 -34.23 -13.84
C GLY A 128 18.54 -32.73 -13.95
N GLY A 129 17.36 -32.39 -14.48
CA GLY A 129 16.93 -31.00 -14.69
C GLY A 129 17.50 -30.30 -15.93
N GLU A 130 18.26 -30.99 -16.78
CA GLU A 130 18.89 -30.41 -17.98
C GLU A 130 17.91 -29.81 -18.99
N HIS A 131 16.69 -30.34 -19.04
CA HIS A 131 15.57 -29.90 -19.90
C HIS A 131 14.39 -29.34 -19.10
N ALA A 132 14.58 -28.97 -17.83
CA ALA A 132 13.50 -28.45 -16.98
C ALA A 132 12.80 -27.17 -17.53
N ALA A 133 13.45 -26.45 -18.44
CA ALA A 133 12.88 -25.32 -19.16
C ALA A 133 11.75 -25.73 -20.13
N CYS A 134 11.83 -26.93 -20.73
CA CYS A 134 10.78 -27.49 -21.60
C CYS A 134 9.45 -27.63 -20.85
N PHE A 135 9.52 -27.93 -19.55
CA PHE A 135 8.38 -28.07 -18.64
C PHE A 135 7.95 -26.77 -17.93
N SER A 136 8.49 -25.61 -18.34
CA SER A 136 8.26 -24.30 -17.69
C SER A 136 6.80 -23.85 -17.61
N LYS A 137 5.91 -24.32 -18.49
CA LYS A 137 4.46 -24.08 -18.33
C LYS A 137 3.89 -24.80 -17.11
N LEU A 138 4.20 -26.08 -16.94
CA LEU A 138 3.70 -26.94 -15.85
C LEU A 138 4.25 -26.48 -14.50
N ARG A 139 5.57 -26.26 -14.42
CA ARG A 139 6.26 -25.74 -13.22
C ARG A 139 5.71 -24.39 -12.76
N ARG A 140 5.33 -23.51 -13.69
CA ARG A 140 4.65 -22.23 -13.37
C ARG A 140 3.25 -22.49 -12.83
N GLY A 141 2.46 -23.27 -13.55
CA GLY A 141 1.09 -23.64 -13.20
C GLY A 141 1.00 -24.12 -11.75
N PHE A 142 1.82 -25.11 -11.41
CA PHE A 142 1.88 -25.74 -10.08
C PHE A 142 1.99 -24.76 -8.91
N VAL A 143 2.79 -23.69 -9.04
CA VAL A 143 2.96 -22.66 -8.00
C VAL A 143 1.93 -21.54 -8.15
N SER A 144 1.59 -21.14 -9.38
CA SER A 144 0.71 -20.02 -9.64
C SER A 144 -0.74 -20.26 -9.21
N VAL A 145 -1.22 -21.52 -9.20
CA VAL A 145 -2.58 -21.85 -8.75
C VAL A 145 -2.75 -21.86 -7.23
N ARG A 146 -1.67 -21.74 -6.44
CA ARG A 146 -1.75 -21.84 -4.97
C ARG A 146 -2.35 -20.59 -4.31
N PRO A 147 -3.07 -20.73 -3.18
CA PRO A 147 -3.71 -19.60 -2.50
C PRO A 147 -2.73 -18.48 -2.15
N ALA A 148 -3.23 -17.24 -2.14
CA ALA A 148 -2.39 -16.06 -1.87
C ALA A 148 -1.62 -16.16 -0.54
N LYS A 149 -2.24 -16.74 0.50
CA LYS A 149 -1.62 -16.92 1.82
C LYS A 149 -0.46 -17.92 1.81
N VAL A 150 -0.51 -18.95 0.96
CA VAL A 150 0.60 -19.89 0.74
C VAL A 150 1.76 -19.17 0.06
N LYS A 151 1.47 -18.29 -0.91
CA LYS A 151 2.49 -17.43 -1.53
C LYS A 151 3.12 -16.46 -0.52
N SER A 152 2.33 -15.90 0.41
CA SER A 152 2.87 -15.11 1.54
C SER A 152 3.79 -15.93 2.44
N LEU A 153 3.46 -17.21 2.70
CA LEU A 153 4.35 -18.10 3.45
C LEU A 153 5.65 -18.38 2.68
N ILE A 154 5.57 -18.66 1.37
CA ILE A 154 6.76 -18.83 0.50
C ILE A 154 7.64 -17.57 0.55
N LEU A 155 7.06 -16.36 0.53
CA LEU A 155 7.82 -15.12 0.67
C LEU A 155 8.55 -15.03 2.01
N LEU A 156 7.93 -15.39 3.12
CA LEU A 156 8.58 -15.43 4.44
C LEU A 156 9.75 -16.43 4.48
N VAL A 157 9.54 -17.65 3.98
CA VAL A 157 10.58 -18.69 3.90
C VAL A 157 11.75 -18.22 3.02
N LYS A 158 11.47 -17.59 1.87
CA LYS A 158 12.51 -17.02 0.99
C LYS A 158 13.22 -15.82 1.62
N HIS A 159 12.55 -15.02 2.43
CA HIS A 159 13.17 -13.89 3.14
C HIS A 159 14.13 -14.39 4.22
N TRP A 160 13.70 -15.36 5.04
CA TRP A 160 14.56 -16.06 5.99
C TRP A 160 15.78 -16.71 5.29
N TYR A 161 15.55 -17.44 4.20
CA TYR A 161 16.63 -18.05 3.40
C TYR A 161 17.62 -17.00 2.86
N ARG A 162 17.16 -15.82 2.43
CA ARG A 162 18.04 -14.71 2.03
C ARG A 162 18.87 -14.18 3.19
N GLN A 163 18.36 -14.13 4.41
CA GLN A 163 19.13 -13.73 5.59
C GLN A 163 20.25 -14.75 5.87
N VAL A 164 19.95 -16.05 5.82
CA VAL A 164 20.96 -17.13 5.94
C VAL A 164 22.03 -17.05 4.84
N CYS A 165 21.64 -16.69 3.61
CA CYS A 165 22.56 -16.55 2.47
C CYS A 165 23.45 -15.29 2.50
N ARG A 166 23.21 -14.31 3.39
CA ARG A 166 24.00 -13.06 3.44
C ARG A 166 25.43 -13.25 4.00
N MET A 167 25.76 -14.42 4.53
CA MET A 167 27.15 -14.79 4.81
C MET A 167 27.78 -15.31 3.49
N GLU A 168 28.36 -14.38 2.73
CA GLU A 168 28.62 -14.51 1.27
C GLU A 168 29.39 -15.76 0.84
N ALA A 169 30.23 -16.34 1.72
CA ALA A 169 30.98 -17.57 1.46
C ALA A 169 30.14 -18.87 1.34
N ARG A 170 28.81 -18.83 1.55
CA ARG A 170 27.96 -20.05 1.63
C ARG A 170 26.99 -20.26 0.46
N ARG A 171 26.83 -19.30 -0.46
CA ARG A 171 25.70 -19.25 -1.41
C ARG A 171 25.63 -20.45 -2.37
N ASP A 172 26.77 -20.96 -2.81
CA ASP A 172 26.84 -22.06 -3.80
C ASP A 172 26.80 -23.46 -3.17
N LEU A 173 26.72 -23.55 -1.83
CA LEU A 173 26.62 -24.81 -1.08
C LEU A 173 25.20 -25.11 -0.61
N LEU A 174 24.27 -24.15 -0.72
CA LEU A 174 22.90 -24.24 -0.21
C LEU A 174 21.90 -24.63 -1.32
N PRO A 175 20.81 -25.34 -1.00
CA PRO A 175 19.84 -25.79 -2.00
C PRO A 175 19.13 -24.60 -2.66
N PRO A 176 18.74 -24.72 -3.95
CA PRO A 176 18.11 -23.61 -4.67
C PRO A 176 16.81 -23.18 -3.98
N ALA A 177 16.54 -21.87 -3.96
CA ALA A 177 15.34 -21.31 -3.31
C ALA A 177 14.02 -21.94 -3.79
N TYR A 178 13.99 -22.47 -5.03
CA TYR A 178 12.86 -23.22 -5.58
C TYR A 178 12.55 -24.53 -4.83
N ALA A 179 13.56 -25.22 -4.28
CA ALA A 179 13.34 -26.38 -3.41
C ALA A 179 12.58 -26.00 -2.12
N LEU A 180 12.82 -24.80 -1.59
CA LEU A 180 12.07 -24.25 -0.45
C LEU A 180 10.67 -23.77 -0.84
N GLU A 181 10.46 -23.29 -2.08
CA GLU A 181 9.10 -23.02 -2.60
C GLU A 181 8.28 -24.32 -2.62
N LEU A 182 8.85 -25.42 -3.13
CA LEU A 182 8.21 -26.75 -3.17
C LEU A 182 8.00 -27.34 -1.77
N LEU A 183 9.00 -27.29 -0.88
CA LEU A 183 8.88 -27.76 0.50
C LEU A 183 7.79 -27.01 1.28
N THR A 184 7.61 -25.70 1.01
CA THR A 184 6.54 -24.90 1.60
C THR A 184 5.15 -25.31 1.10
N ILE A 185 5.03 -25.65 -0.19
CA ILE A 185 3.78 -26.17 -0.75
C ILE A 185 3.46 -27.54 -0.13
N PHE A 186 4.43 -28.45 -0.07
CA PHE A 186 4.29 -29.75 0.59
C PHE A 186 3.87 -29.62 2.06
N ALA A 187 4.53 -28.75 2.83
CA ALA A 187 4.20 -28.49 4.22
C ALA A 187 2.73 -28.06 4.42
N TRP A 188 2.22 -27.23 3.51
CA TRP A 188 0.83 -26.77 3.52
C TRP A 188 -0.15 -27.87 3.07
N GLU A 189 0.18 -28.63 2.02
CA GLU A 189 -0.65 -29.74 1.50
C GLU A 189 -0.80 -30.87 2.53
N GLN A 190 0.29 -31.27 3.20
CA GLN A 190 0.26 -32.35 4.20
C GLN A 190 -0.17 -31.89 5.60
N GLY A 191 -0.03 -30.60 5.90
CA GLY A 191 -0.39 -29.99 7.17
C GLY A 191 -1.85 -29.58 7.22
N CYS A 192 -2.13 -28.29 7.00
CA CYS A 192 -3.48 -27.76 7.19
C CYS A 192 -4.39 -27.83 5.96
N ALA A 193 -3.84 -27.83 4.74
CA ALA A 193 -4.52 -27.77 3.43
C ALA A 193 -5.62 -26.68 3.25
N LYS A 194 -5.78 -25.78 4.22
CA LYS A 194 -6.79 -24.72 4.27
C LYS A 194 -6.21 -23.39 3.81
N GLU A 195 -7.03 -22.50 3.26
CA GLU A 195 -6.59 -21.13 2.94
C GLU A 195 -6.42 -20.27 4.21
N ALA A 196 -7.20 -20.56 5.25
CA ALA A 196 -7.15 -19.89 6.54
C ALA A 196 -6.17 -20.59 7.50
N PHE A 197 -4.93 -20.12 7.56
CA PHE A 197 -3.90 -20.59 8.51
C PHE A 197 -3.07 -19.44 9.11
N SER A 198 -2.30 -19.69 10.17
CA SER A 198 -1.34 -18.73 10.75
C SER A 198 0.01 -18.81 10.04
N LEU A 199 0.54 -17.67 9.58
CA LEU A 199 1.85 -17.62 8.89
C LEU A 199 3.00 -18.04 9.80
N ALA A 200 2.95 -17.68 11.09
CA ALA A 200 3.93 -18.15 12.08
C ALA A 200 3.89 -19.68 12.23
N GLN A 201 2.69 -20.27 12.21
CA GLN A 201 2.50 -21.71 12.30
C GLN A 201 3.06 -22.44 11.06
N GLY A 202 2.74 -21.94 9.87
CA GLY A 202 3.27 -22.49 8.62
C GLY A 202 4.78 -22.36 8.51
N LEU A 203 5.36 -21.22 8.93
CA LEU A 203 6.80 -21.03 8.94
C LEU A 203 7.47 -21.99 9.94
N ARG A 204 6.87 -22.17 11.12
CA ARG A 204 7.32 -23.13 12.13
C ARG A 204 7.34 -24.58 11.62
N THR A 205 6.35 -24.98 10.81
CA THR A 205 6.33 -26.28 10.13
C THR A 205 7.44 -26.40 9.09
N VAL A 206 7.61 -25.41 8.20
CA VAL A 206 8.66 -25.48 7.16
C VAL A 206 10.05 -25.56 7.78
N LEU A 207 10.34 -24.76 8.80
CA LEU A 207 11.61 -24.84 9.55
C LEU A 207 11.78 -26.21 10.24
N GLY A 208 10.71 -26.80 10.77
CA GLY A 208 10.73 -28.15 11.33
C GLY A 208 11.06 -29.24 10.31
N LEU A 209 10.52 -29.14 9.09
CA LEU A 209 10.85 -30.06 8.00
C LEU A 209 12.31 -29.90 7.56
N ILE A 210 12.83 -28.67 7.51
CA ILE A 210 14.25 -28.39 7.20
C ILE A 210 15.16 -29.05 8.25
N GLN A 211 14.81 -29.03 9.54
CA GLN A 211 15.56 -29.78 10.56
C GLN A 211 15.51 -31.30 10.36
N GLN A 212 14.38 -31.81 9.87
CA GLN A 212 14.16 -33.23 9.60
C GLN A 212 14.59 -33.65 8.18
N HIS A 213 15.45 -32.87 7.50
CA HIS A 213 15.82 -33.09 6.09
C HIS A 213 16.30 -34.51 5.78
N GLN A 214 16.94 -35.18 6.74
CA GLN A 214 17.43 -36.57 6.63
C GLN A 214 16.31 -37.61 6.42
N HIS A 215 15.05 -37.24 6.63
CA HIS A 215 13.88 -38.11 6.43
C HIS A 215 12.99 -37.67 5.26
N LEU A 216 13.23 -36.51 4.65
CA LEU A 216 12.34 -35.96 3.62
C LEU A 216 12.46 -36.69 2.28
N CYS A 217 11.32 -37.18 1.80
CA CYS A 217 11.13 -37.71 0.46
C CYS A 217 9.84 -37.11 -0.11
N VAL A 218 9.98 -36.13 -1.00
CA VAL A 218 8.87 -35.32 -1.53
C VAL A 218 8.81 -35.44 -3.05
N PHE A 219 7.65 -35.80 -3.56
CA PHE A 219 7.37 -35.86 -5.00
C PHE A 219 5.86 -35.73 -5.24
N TRP A 220 5.48 -35.40 -6.48
CA TRP A 220 4.09 -35.33 -6.91
C TRP A 220 3.90 -36.21 -8.15
N THR A 221 2.72 -36.81 -8.29
CA THR A 221 2.35 -37.67 -9.43
C THR A 221 1.41 -36.99 -10.44
N LEU A 222 1.31 -35.65 -10.35
CA LEU A 222 0.39 -34.83 -11.15
C LEU A 222 0.71 -34.89 -12.65
N ASN A 223 1.98 -34.70 -13.02
CA ASN A 223 2.40 -34.62 -14.42
C ASN A 223 3.04 -35.91 -14.94
N TYR A 224 3.60 -36.75 -14.05
CA TYR A 224 4.20 -38.05 -14.35
C TYR A 224 3.79 -39.09 -13.29
N SER A 225 3.84 -40.39 -13.59
CA SER A 225 3.35 -41.43 -12.68
C SER A 225 4.13 -42.74 -12.80
N PHE A 226 3.87 -43.67 -11.89
CA PHE A 226 4.40 -45.04 -11.92
C PHE A 226 3.63 -45.97 -12.89
N GLU A 227 2.85 -45.43 -13.82
CA GLU A 227 2.02 -46.24 -14.74
C GLU A 227 2.87 -46.83 -15.88
N GLU A 228 3.74 -46.03 -16.51
CA GLU A 228 4.70 -46.49 -17.51
C GLU A 228 5.90 -47.20 -16.87
N ALA A 229 6.34 -48.33 -17.44
CA ALA A 229 7.39 -49.16 -16.85
C ALA A 229 8.75 -48.44 -16.74
N GLU A 230 9.17 -47.73 -17.79
CA GLU A 230 10.44 -47.00 -17.82
C GLU A 230 10.48 -45.87 -16.78
N VAL A 231 9.44 -45.04 -16.75
CA VAL A 231 9.30 -43.95 -15.77
C VAL A 231 9.16 -44.49 -14.35
N ARG A 232 8.43 -45.58 -14.13
CA ARG A 232 8.33 -46.26 -12.81
C ARG A 232 9.70 -46.70 -12.29
N GLN A 233 10.52 -47.34 -13.13
CA GLN A 233 11.85 -47.81 -12.73
C GLN A 233 12.76 -46.64 -12.39
N PHE A 234 12.76 -45.60 -13.22
CA PHE A 234 13.55 -44.39 -12.98
C PHE A 234 13.12 -43.64 -11.71
N LEU A 235 11.81 -43.47 -11.47
CA LEU A 235 11.30 -42.82 -10.26
C LEU A 235 11.67 -43.59 -8.99
N ARG A 236 11.62 -44.92 -8.99
CA ARG A 236 12.09 -45.72 -7.84
C ARG A 236 13.55 -45.40 -7.51
N HIS A 237 14.42 -45.39 -8.53
CA HIS A 237 15.83 -45.04 -8.36
C HIS A 237 16.03 -43.60 -7.85
N GLN A 238 15.25 -42.62 -8.31
CA GLN A 238 15.30 -41.25 -7.78
C GLN A 238 14.87 -41.19 -6.29
N LEU A 239 13.87 -41.97 -5.88
CA LEU A 239 13.37 -41.99 -4.50
C LEU A 239 14.30 -42.76 -3.54
N GLU A 240 15.23 -43.57 -4.05
CA GLU A 240 16.29 -44.25 -3.29
C GLU A 240 17.51 -43.34 -3.02
N ARG A 241 17.58 -42.15 -3.61
CA ARG A 241 18.72 -41.22 -3.46
C ARG A 241 18.87 -40.66 -2.03
N PRO A 242 20.08 -40.19 -1.66
CA PRO A 242 20.35 -39.57 -0.35
C PRO A 242 19.39 -38.43 -0.02
N ARG A 243 18.92 -38.42 1.23
CA ARG A 243 17.90 -37.50 1.74
C ARG A 243 18.48 -36.10 2.06
N PRO A 244 17.74 -34.99 1.84
CA PRO A 244 16.38 -34.93 1.31
C PRO A 244 16.32 -35.18 -0.21
N VAL A 245 15.25 -35.86 -0.63
CA VAL A 245 14.85 -35.92 -2.05
C VAL A 245 13.60 -35.05 -2.21
N ILE A 246 13.64 -34.10 -3.15
CA ILE A 246 12.50 -33.24 -3.50
C ILE A 246 12.45 -33.18 -5.03
N LEU A 247 11.55 -33.95 -5.65
CA LEU A 247 11.41 -33.99 -7.10
C LEU A 247 10.59 -32.80 -7.61
N ASP A 248 11.02 -32.19 -8.73
CA ASP A 248 10.24 -31.17 -9.42
C ASP A 248 8.89 -31.76 -9.91
N PRO A 249 7.74 -31.10 -9.64
CA PRO A 249 6.42 -31.65 -9.99
C PRO A 249 6.17 -31.90 -11.48
N ALA A 250 7.05 -31.43 -12.38
CA ALA A 250 6.90 -31.52 -13.83
C ALA A 250 8.12 -32.09 -14.57
N ASP A 251 9.30 -32.15 -13.95
CA ASP A 251 10.49 -32.84 -14.48
C ASP A 251 10.91 -33.99 -13.53
N PRO A 252 10.60 -35.26 -13.85
CA PRO A 252 10.90 -36.40 -13.00
C PRO A 252 12.42 -36.66 -12.85
N THR A 253 13.26 -36.05 -13.69
CA THR A 253 14.73 -36.16 -13.59
C THR A 253 15.33 -35.21 -12.57
N TRP A 254 14.59 -34.17 -12.15
CA TRP A 254 15.13 -33.11 -11.33
C TRP A 254 14.77 -33.26 -9.85
N ASP A 255 15.62 -33.96 -9.12
CA ASP A 255 15.71 -33.79 -7.67
C ASP A 255 16.32 -32.42 -7.35
N VAL A 256 15.48 -31.46 -6.98
CA VAL A 256 15.90 -30.12 -6.52
C VAL A 256 16.35 -30.14 -5.06
N GLY A 257 15.98 -31.19 -4.31
CA GLY A 257 16.38 -31.41 -2.92
C GLY A 257 17.82 -31.91 -2.81
N ASN A 258 18.20 -32.89 -3.64
CA ASN A 258 19.54 -33.44 -3.83
C ASN A 258 20.42 -33.41 -2.57
N GLY A 259 20.04 -34.23 -1.58
CA GLY A 259 20.71 -34.27 -0.27
C GLY A 259 22.20 -34.63 -0.27
N ALA A 260 22.74 -35.13 -1.39
CA ALA A 260 24.17 -35.35 -1.57
C ALA A 260 24.94 -34.11 -2.06
N ALA A 261 24.27 -33.17 -2.74
CA ALA A 261 24.91 -31.98 -3.32
C ALA A 261 24.80 -30.73 -2.42
N TRP A 262 23.73 -30.60 -1.64
CA TRP A 262 23.42 -29.38 -0.90
C TRP A 262 23.53 -29.55 0.62
N ARG A 263 24.08 -28.52 1.28
CA ARG A 263 24.29 -28.45 2.74
C ARG A 263 23.01 -28.09 3.51
N TRP A 264 22.06 -29.03 3.50
CA TRP A 264 20.81 -28.91 4.28
C TRP A 264 21.03 -28.89 5.80
N ASP A 265 22.15 -29.46 6.27
CA ASP A 265 22.58 -29.41 7.67
C ASP A 265 22.80 -27.97 8.16
N ILE A 266 23.34 -27.09 7.31
CA ILE A 266 23.49 -25.65 7.63
C ILE A 266 22.11 -25.00 7.78
N LEU A 267 21.17 -25.30 6.87
CA LEU A 267 19.80 -24.79 6.99
C LEU A 267 19.07 -25.33 8.22
N ALA A 268 19.31 -26.59 8.60
CA ALA A 268 18.75 -27.21 9.80
C ALA A 268 19.24 -26.55 11.09
N GLN A 269 20.53 -26.20 11.16
CA GLN A 269 21.09 -25.47 12.30
C GLN A 269 20.46 -24.07 12.44
N GLU A 270 20.40 -23.31 11.34
CA GLU A 270 19.78 -21.97 11.33
C GLU A 270 18.26 -22.03 11.58
N ALA A 271 17.57 -23.06 11.10
CA ALA A 271 16.15 -23.25 11.37
C ALA A 271 15.89 -23.49 12.87
N GLY A 272 16.79 -24.20 13.56
CA GLY A 272 16.72 -24.43 15.01
C GLY A 272 16.95 -23.17 15.83
N SER A 273 17.94 -22.35 15.45
CA SER A 273 18.24 -21.07 16.14
C SER A 273 17.08 -20.07 16.09
N CYS A 274 16.14 -20.26 15.13
CA CYS A 274 15.02 -19.37 14.94
C CYS A 274 13.87 -19.56 15.94
N TYR A 275 13.79 -20.65 16.68
CA TYR A 275 12.61 -20.94 17.53
C TYR A 275 12.47 -20.01 18.75
N GLU A 276 13.57 -19.46 19.25
CA GLU A 276 13.58 -18.49 20.35
C GLU A 276 13.21 -17.05 19.88
N ARG A 277 12.89 -16.86 18.59
CA ARG A 277 12.53 -15.54 18.06
C ARG A 277 11.08 -15.17 18.46
N PRO A 278 10.78 -13.89 18.77
CA PRO A 278 9.45 -13.46 19.22
C PRO A 278 8.28 -13.84 18.29
N CYS A 279 8.53 -14.04 16.99
CA CYS A 279 7.51 -14.48 16.03
C CYS A 279 7.00 -15.92 16.25
N PHE A 280 7.67 -16.73 17.09
CA PHE A 280 7.21 -18.06 17.49
C PHE A 280 6.79 -18.12 18.97
N LEU A 281 6.68 -16.98 19.65
CA LEU A 281 6.14 -16.88 21.00
C LEU A 281 4.67 -16.42 20.93
N GLN A 282 3.78 -17.14 21.61
CA GLN A 282 2.39 -16.75 21.77
C GLN A 282 2.26 -15.69 22.88
N THR A 283 1.19 -14.89 22.87
CA THR A 283 0.94 -13.80 23.83
C THR A 283 0.85 -14.26 25.30
N ALA A 284 0.65 -15.56 25.53
CA ALA A 284 0.62 -16.20 26.85
C ALA A 284 1.95 -16.90 27.23
N GLY A 285 3.05 -16.67 26.49
CA GLY A 285 4.38 -17.23 26.76
C GLY A 285 4.65 -18.64 26.20
N GLY A 286 3.65 -19.32 25.63
CA GLY A 286 3.83 -20.64 25.00
C GLY A 286 4.41 -20.58 23.58
N ALA A 287 5.18 -21.59 23.17
CA ALA A 287 5.71 -21.68 21.81
C ALA A 287 4.62 -21.97 20.76
N VAL A 288 4.74 -21.38 19.57
CA VAL A 288 3.90 -21.69 18.40
C VAL A 288 4.15 -23.13 17.95
N GLN A 289 3.11 -23.95 17.91
CA GLN A 289 3.19 -25.35 17.52
C GLN A 289 3.12 -25.51 15.99
N PRO A 290 3.90 -26.40 15.37
CA PRO A 290 3.76 -26.70 13.93
C PRO A 290 2.40 -27.33 13.63
N TRP A 291 2.02 -27.36 12.35
CA TRP A 291 0.91 -28.21 11.88
C TRP A 291 1.17 -29.69 12.15
N GLU A 292 0.15 -30.37 12.63
CA GLU A 292 0.07 -31.82 12.66
C GLU A 292 -0.68 -32.32 11.42
N GLY A 293 -0.14 -33.35 10.77
CA GLY A 293 -0.73 -33.94 9.58
C GLY A 293 -0.15 -35.32 9.30
N PRO A 294 -0.93 -36.25 8.71
CA PRO A 294 -0.51 -37.65 8.55
C PRO A 294 0.67 -37.83 7.56
N GLY A 295 0.93 -36.85 6.70
CA GLY A 295 2.07 -36.83 5.77
C GLY A 295 3.29 -36.03 6.26
N LEU A 296 3.26 -35.47 7.48
CA LEU A 296 4.39 -34.75 8.07
C LEU A 296 5.16 -35.67 9.05
N PRO A 297 6.50 -35.62 9.12
CA PRO A 297 7.25 -36.47 10.04
C PRO A 297 7.01 -36.02 11.50
N ARG A 298 6.65 -36.97 12.37
CA ARG A 298 6.40 -36.68 13.80
C ARG A 298 7.72 -36.45 14.53
N ALA A 299 7.78 -35.38 15.32
CA ALA A 299 8.89 -35.17 16.25
C ALA A 299 8.97 -36.33 17.26
N GLY A 300 10.10 -37.04 17.28
CA GLY A 300 10.38 -38.14 18.23
C GLY A 300 10.01 -39.56 17.78
N GLY A 301 9.53 -39.78 16.55
CA GLY A 301 9.16 -41.11 16.05
C GLY A 301 10.28 -41.84 15.29
N SER A 302 10.97 -42.78 15.93
CA SER A 302 11.86 -43.73 15.24
C SER A 302 11.05 -44.88 14.63
N GLY A 303 10.62 -44.74 13.38
CA GLY A 303 9.86 -45.79 12.67
C GLY A 303 9.83 -45.61 11.15
N LEU A 304 10.27 -46.63 10.43
CA LEU A 304 10.20 -46.71 8.96
C LEU A 304 8.75 -46.77 8.47
N GLY A 305 8.39 -45.91 7.51
CA GLY A 305 7.09 -45.99 6.83
C GLY A 305 6.50 -44.64 6.40
N HIS A 306 7.14 -43.94 5.47
CA HIS A 306 6.50 -42.81 4.79
C HIS A 306 5.49 -43.35 3.76
N PRO A 307 4.19 -43.01 3.81
CA PRO A 307 3.22 -43.48 2.83
C PRO A 307 3.47 -42.84 1.46
N ILE A 308 3.52 -43.64 0.41
CA ILE A 308 3.54 -43.19 -0.99
C ILE A 308 2.16 -42.59 -1.30
N GLN A 309 2.09 -41.29 -1.60
CA GLN A 309 0.79 -40.64 -1.84
C GLN A 309 0.21 -40.97 -3.22
N ARG A 310 -0.95 -41.64 -3.23
CA ARG A 310 -1.94 -41.58 -4.32
C ARG A 310 -2.83 -40.35 -4.14
N ASP A 311 -3.37 -39.85 -5.24
CA ASP A 311 -4.23 -38.67 -5.28
C ASP A 311 -5.54 -38.87 -4.47
N SER A 312 -5.94 -37.84 -3.74
CA SER A 312 -7.25 -37.70 -3.10
C SER A 312 -8.45 -37.79 -4.06
N ALA A 313 -8.25 -37.57 -5.36
CA ALA A 313 -9.29 -37.63 -6.38
C ALA A 313 -9.69 -39.06 -6.84
N GLN A 314 -9.00 -40.12 -6.38
CA GLN A 314 -9.26 -41.51 -6.81
C GLN A 314 -9.35 -42.49 -5.62
N ARG A 315 -10.44 -42.42 -4.84
CA ARG A 315 -10.82 -43.50 -3.89
C ARG A 315 -11.98 -44.31 -4.45
N THR A 316 -11.73 -45.57 -4.80
CA THR A 316 -12.75 -46.62 -4.90
C THR A 316 -12.87 -47.37 -3.56
N PRO A 317 -14.06 -47.89 -3.19
CA PRO A 317 -14.33 -48.41 -1.85
C PRO A 317 -14.12 -49.94 -1.74
N GLU A 318 -12.96 -50.46 -2.13
CA GLU A 318 -12.59 -51.87 -1.90
C GLU A 318 -11.15 -51.97 -1.37
N ASP A 319 -11.04 -52.21 -0.06
CA ASP A 319 -9.99 -53.00 0.62
C ASP A 319 -10.09 -52.79 2.15
N SER A 320 -11.21 -53.24 2.72
CA SER A 320 -11.40 -53.35 4.16
C SER A 320 -11.30 -54.81 4.58
N SER A 321 -10.12 -55.26 5.04
CA SER A 321 -10.02 -56.53 5.76
C SER A 321 -8.86 -56.57 6.77
N SER A 322 -9.12 -57.26 7.90
CA SER A 322 -8.18 -57.63 8.97
C SER A 322 -7.64 -56.52 9.89
N LEU A 323 -7.53 -56.71 11.22
CA LEU A 323 -8.25 -57.57 12.18
C LEU A 323 -8.03 -57.03 13.62
N HIS A 324 -8.77 -57.53 14.60
CA HIS A 324 -8.75 -57.09 16.01
C HIS A 324 -7.49 -57.51 16.81
N ALA A 325 -7.10 -56.70 17.81
CA ALA A 325 -6.85 -57.14 19.20
C ALA A 325 -6.83 -55.94 20.20
N VAL A 326 -7.83 -55.78 21.08
CA VAL A 326 -7.86 -56.12 22.54
C VAL A 326 -7.11 -55.14 23.49
N ARG A 327 -7.83 -54.68 24.53
CA ARG A 327 -7.38 -53.82 25.67
C ARG A 327 -7.20 -54.64 26.97
N PRO A 328 -6.58 -54.05 28.00
CA PRO A 328 -7.15 -54.01 29.37
C PRO A 328 -7.40 -52.54 29.84
N ARG A 329 -8.56 -52.17 30.42
CA ARG A 329 -8.99 -52.25 31.85
C ARG A 329 -8.03 -51.55 32.83
N ALA A 330 -8.44 -50.73 33.82
CA ALA A 330 -9.75 -50.24 34.33
C ALA A 330 -9.50 -48.89 35.10
N LYS A 331 -10.43 -48.08 35.66
CA LYS A 331 -11.66 -48.33 36.44
C LYS A 331 -12.67 -47.16 36.40
N ASN A 332 -13.93 -47.56 36.55
CA ASN A 332 -15.20 -46.84 36.78
C ASN A 332 -15.17 -45.56 37.64
N ARG A 333 -16.08 -44.60 37.31
CA ARG A 333 -17.35 -44.40 38.05
C ARG A 333 -18.42 -43.73 37.16
N GLN A 334 -19.69 -44.02 37.48
CA GLN A 334 -20.94 -43.71 36.77
C GLN A 334 -22.08 -43.75 37.85
N PRO A 335 -23.36 -43.46 37.59
CA PRO A 335 -23.99 -42.20 37.13
C PRO A 335 -25.19 -41.76 38.00
N SER A 336 -25.79 -40.61 37.70
CA SER A 336 -27.25 -40.38 37.85
C SER A 336 -27.73 -39.22 36.96
N GLY A 337 -28.89 -39.40 36.30
CA GLY A 337 -29.54 -38.41 35.40
C GLY A 337 -30.74 -37.71 36.08
N PRO A 338 -31.84 -37.33 35.37
CA PRO A 338 -32.18 -37.57 33.94
C PRO A 338 -32.64 -36.32 33.16
N ALA A 339 -33.00 -36.50 31.87
CA ALA A 339 -33.67 -35.52 31.00
C ALA A 339 -35.22 -35.63 31.09
N PRO A 340 -36.02 -34.62 30.64
CA PRO A 340 -36.36 -34.37 29.22
C PRO A 340 -36.23 -32.86 28.85
N GLY A 341 -36.67 -32.30 27.71
CA GLY A 341 -37.35 -32.79 26.49
C GLY A 341 -37.45 -31.68 25.39
N PRO A 342 -37.99 -31.94 24.18
CA PRO A 342 -37.88 -31.01 23.03
C PRO A 342 -39.18 -30.25 22.67
N SER A 343 -39.06 -29.09 21.99
CA SER A 343 -40.13 -28.50 21.17
C SER A 343 -39.63 -27.37 20.24
N GLY A 344 -40.27 -27.23 19.06
CA GLY A 344 -40.37 -25.93 18.38
C GLY A 344 -39.50 -25.67 17.16
N ALA A 345 -39.54 -26.52 16.13
CA ALA A 345 -39.18 -26.07 14.78
C ALA A 345 -40.36 -25.28 14.17
N ALA A 346 -40.13 -24.02 13.77
CA ALA A 346 -41.10 -23.21 13.03
C ALA A 346 -40.57 -22.91 11.63
N SER A 347 -41.25 -23.44 10.62
CA SER A 347 -41.02 -23.19 9.20
C SER A 347 -41.40 -21.77 8.79
N ILE A 348 -40.61 -21.14 7.92
CA ILE A 348 -41.05 -19.97 7.14
C ILE A 348 -40.78 -20.23 5.66
N THR A 349 -41.84 -20.17 4.87
CA THR A 349 -41.86 -20.30 3.40
C THR A 349 -41.37 -19.01 2.70
N PRO A 350 -40.89 -19.09 1.45
CA PRO A 350 -40.27 -17.95 0.76
C PRO A 350 -41.30 -16.94 0.25
N SER A 351 -41.11 -15.64 0.54
CA SER A 351 -41.91 -14.57 -0.06
C SER A 351 -41.18 -13.20 -0.07
N MET A 352 -41.13 -12.62 -1.27
CA MET A 352 -40.98 -11.20 -1.64
C MET A 352 -39.80 -10.31 -1.16
N LEU A 353 -39.15 -9.74 -2.18
CA LEU A 353 -38.34 -8.52 -2.26
C LEU A 353 -37.01 -8.44 -1.49
N GLY A 354 -35.95 -8.13 -2.25
CA GLY A 354 -34.59 -8.01 -1.73
C GLY A 354 -34.40 -6.86 -0.74
N MET A 355 -34.08 -7.22 0.50
CA MET A 355 -33.39 -6.36 1.47
C MET A 355 -31.95 -6.85 1.59
N ALA A 356 -31.04 -6.25 0.80
CA ALA A 356 -29.62 -6.39 1.06
C ALA A 356 -29.33 -5.90 2.49
N LEU A 357 -28.55 -6.67 3.27
CA LEU A 357 -28.21 -6.32 4.65
C LEU A 357 -27.69 -4.88 4.73
N ALA A 358 -28.31 -4.07 5.58
CA ALA A 358 -27.94 -2.67 5.74
C ALA A 358 -26.51 -2.58 6.28
N LEU A 359 -25.64 -1.84 5.59
CA LEU A 359 -24.20 -1.75 5.90
C LEU A 359 -23.95 -1.30 7.35
N SER A 360 -24.85 -0.48 7.91
CA SER A 360 -24.86 -0.01 9.30
C SER A 360 -24.88 -1.13 10.36
N GLN A 361 -25.46 -2.29 10.05
CA GLN A 361 -25.62 -3.42 10.99
C GLN A 361 -24.40 -4.36 11.04
N ILE A 362 -23.48 -4.25 10.08
CA ILE A 362 -22.34 -5.15 9.91
C ILE A 362 -21.19 -4.67 10.79
N ALA A 363 -20.62 -5.54 11.63
CA ALA A 363 -19.47 -5.15 12.45
C ALA A 363 -18.21 -4.90 11.58
N ALA A 364 -17.38 -3.91 11.97
CA ALA A 364 -16.16 -3.53 11.25
C ALA A 364 -15.23 -4.70 10.85
N LYS A 365 -15.14 -5.74 11.69
CA LYS A 365 -14.34 -6.96 11.46
C LYS A 365 -14.90 -7.89 10.37
N ASP A 366 -16.20 -7.83 10.11
CA ASP A 366 -16.93 -8.74 9.23
C ASP A 366 -17.13 -8.15 7.82
N LEU A 367 -16.75 -6.89 7.59
CA LEU A 367 -16.82 -6.22 6.28
C LEU A 367 -16.11 -6.99 5.17
N ASP A 368 -14.94 -7.59 5.45
CA ASP A 368 -14.21 -8.38 4.46
C ASP A 368 -14.98 -9.62 4.00
N ARG A 369 -15.68 -10.28 4.93
CA ARG A 369 -16.58 -11.41 4.63
C ARG A 369 -17.80 -10.92 3.84
N PHE A 370 -18.43 -9.83 4.28
CA PHE A 370 -19.57 -9.24 3.58
C PHE A 370 -19.27 -8.91 2.12
N ILE A 371 -18.07 -8.38 1.82
CA ILE A 371 -17.64 -8.10 0.45
C ILE A 371 -17.53 -9.39 -0.38
N GLN A 372 -16.98 -10.49 0.16
CA GLN A 372 -16.93 -11.77 -0.57
C GLN A 372 -18.34 -12.34 -0.81
N ASP A 373 -19.14 -12.36 0.25
CA ASP A 373 -20.37 -13.15 0.29
C ASP A 373 -21.53 -12.44 -0.43
N HIS A 374 -21.56 -11.10 -0.43
CA HIS A 374 -22.69 -10.33 -0.95
C HIS A 374 -22.33 -9.34 -2.07
N LEU A 375 -21.17 -8.68 -2.02
CA LEU A 375 -20.86 -7.61 -2.99
C LEU A 375 -20.14 -8.11 -4.26
N LYS A 376 -19.28 -9.12 -4.13
CA LYS A 376 -18.51 -9.62 -5.28
C LYS A 376 -19.42 -10.26 -6.35
N PRO A 377 -19.24 -9.91 -7.63
CA PRO A 377 -20.03 -10.44 -8.74
C PRO A 377 -19.85 -11.96 -8.89
N ASN A 378 -20.87 -12.64 -9.41
CA ASN A 378 -20.85 -14.09 -9.59
C ASN A 378 -19.92 -14.45 -10.79
N PRO A 379 -18.86 -15.27 -10.60
CA PRO A 379 -17.95 -15.64 -11.68
C PRO A 379 -18.60 -16.38 -12.86
N GLN A 380 -19.71 -17.09 -12.63
CA GLN A 380 -20.47 -17.76 -13.69
C GLN A 380 -21.22 -16.74 -14.55
N PHE A 381 -21.89 -15.77 -13.91
CA PHE A 381 -22.57 -14.67 -14.61
C PHE A 381 -21.58 -13.81 -15.40
N GLN A 382 -20.41 -13.47 -14.83
CA GLN A 382 -19.36 -12.75 -15.55
C GLN A 382 -18.87 -13.50 -16.80
N LYS A 383 -18.77 -14.83 -16.77
CA LYS A 383 -18.44 -15.64 -17.96
C LYS A 383 -19.55 -15.62 -19.01
N GLN A 384 -20.82 -15.73 -18.59
CA GLN A 384 -21.97 -15.63 -19.50
C GLN A 384 -21.99 -14.25 -20.18
N VAL A 385 -21.84 -13.17 -19.41
CA VAL A 385 -21.79 -11.80 -19.95
C VAL A 385 -20.59 -11.60 -20.87
N SER A 386 -19.40 -12.13 -20.56
CA SER A 386 -18.27 -12.06 -21.49
C SER A 386 -18.59 -12.76 -22.82
N LYS A 387 -19.17 -13.97 -22.80
CA LYS A 387 -19.59 -14.67 -24.03
C LYS A 387 -20.60 -13.85 -24.83
N ALA A 388 -21.62 -13.28 -24.17
CA ALA A 388 -22.61 -12.43 -24.81
C ALA A 388 -22.02 -11.14 -25.41
N ILE A 389 -21.09 -10.49 -24.71
CA ILE A 389 -20.34 -9.34 -25.27
C ILE A 389 -19.56 -9.78 -26.50
N ASP A 390 -18.88 -10.93 -26.46
CA ASP A 390 -18.08 -11.39 -27.60
C ASP A 390 -18.97 -11.74 -28.82
N VAL A 391 -20.22 -12.18 -28.61
CA VAL A 391 -21.26 -12.34 -29.66
C VAL A 391 -21.74 -11.00 -30.22
N ILE A 392 -22.06 -10.01 -29.36
CA ILE A 392 -22.42 -8.64 -29.76
C ILE A 392 -21.32 -8.04 -30.67
N LEU A 393 -20.05 -8.22 -30.29
CA LEU A 393 -18.91 -7.72 -31.04
C LEU A 393 -18.62 -8.50 -32.33
N GLY A 394 -19.00 -9.77 -32.40
CA GLY A 394 -18.98 -10.56 -33.63
C GLY A 394 -19.98 -10.02 -34.65
N CYS A 395 -21.26 -9.92 -34.27
CA CYS A 395 -22.33 -9.37 -35.09
C CYS A 395 -21.97 -8.00 -35.69
N LEU A 396 -21.50 -7.07 -34.86
CA LEU A 396 -21.17 -5.71 -35.31
C LEU A 396 -19.96 -5.68 -36.25
N ARG A 397 -18.99 -6.59 -36.08
CA ARG A 397 -17.82 -6.68 -36.97
C ARG A 397 -18.21 -7.19 -38.36
N GLU A 398 -19.06 -8.21 -38.40
CA GLU A 398 -19.48 -8.88 -39.61
C GLU A 398 -20.48 -8.01 -40.39
N ASN A 399 -21.59 -7.61 -39.75
CA ASN A 399 -22.77 -7.08 -40.44
C ASN A 399 -22.85 -5.54 -40.51
N CYS A 400 -22.19 -4.80 -39.61
CA CYS A 400 -22.25 -3.34 -39.66
C CYS A 400 -21.42 -2.79 -40.84
N VAL A 401 -21.99 -1.81 -41.55
CA VAL A 401 -21.31 -1.03 -42.61
C VAL A 401 -20.08 -0.30 -42.06
N TYR A 402 -20.19 0.21 -40.83
CA TYR A 402 -19.14 0.97 -40.16
C TYR A 402 -18.10 0.07 -39.51
N LYS A 403 -16.92 -0.05 -40.14
CA LYS A 403 -15.84 -0.92 -39.66
C LYS A 403 -15.07 -0.29 -38.49
N ALA A 404 -14.94 -1.07 -37.43
CA ALA A 404 -14.20 -0.70 -36.22
C ALA A 404 -12.68 -0.95 -36.37
N SER A 405 -11.85 -0.01 -35.90
CA SER A 405 -10.41 -0.20 -35.75
C SER A 405 -10.11 -1.16 -34.60
N ARG A 406 -10.74 -0.92 -33.44
CA ARG A 406 -10.66 -1.73 -32.23
C ARG A 406 -11.89 -1.56 -31.35
N VAL A 407 -11.96 -2.38 -30.30
CA VAL A 407 -13.04 -2.32 -29.30
C VAL A 407 -12.44 -2.40 -27.90
N SER A 408 -12.95 -1.58 -26.98
CA SER A 408 -12.63 -1.59 -25.55
C SER A 408 -13.86 -1.93 -24.71
N LYS A 409 -13.63 -2.60 -23.57
CA LYS A 409 -14.62 -2.86 -22.53
C LYS A 409 -14.38 -1.86 -21.38
N GLY A 410 -15.27 -0.88 -21.24
CA GLY A 410 -15.34 0.13 -20.17
C GLY A 410 -16.46 -0.17 -19.16
N GLY A 411 -16.99 0.87 -18.52
CA GLY A 411 -17.95 0.74 -17.42
C GLY A 411 -17.34 0.08 -16.18
N SER A 412 -18.15 -0.17 -15.16
CA SER A 412 -17.71 -0.87 -13.93
C SER A 412 -17.18 -2.26 -14.23
N PHE A 413 -17.79 -2.97 -15.19
CA PHE A 413 -17.30 -4.26 -15.68
C PHE A 413 -15.88 -4.17 -16.25
N GLY A 414 -15.63 -3.20 -17.14
CA GLY A 414 -14.30 -2.96 -17.71
C GLY A 414 -13.27 -2.58 -16.65
N ARG A 415 -13.62 -1.69 -15.71
CA ARG A 415 -12.77 -1.25 -14.59
C ARG A 415 -12.55 -2.33 -13.51
N GLY A 416 -13.31 -3.43 -13.55
CA GLY A 416 -13.27 -4.49 -12.54
C GLY A 416 -13.79 -4.05 -11.17
N THR A 417 -14.80 -3.16 -11.18
CA THR A 417 -15.47 -2.57 -10.00
C THR A 417 -16.98 -2.85 -10.01
N ASP A 418 -17.40 -3.92 -10.66
CA ASP A 418 -18.81 -4.35 -10.80
C ASP A 418 -19.36 -5.02 -9.52
N LEU A 419 -20.64 -4.77 -9.23
CA LEU A 419 -21.34 -5.26 -8.03
C LEU A 419 -22.26 -6.44 -8.35
N ARG A 420 -22.41 -7.38 -7.42
CA ARG A 420 -23.42 -8.44 -7.55
C ARG A 420 -24.83 -7.85 -7.64
N GLY A 421 -25.63 -8.37 -8.58
CA GLY A 421 -27.05 -8.02 -8.71
C GLY A 421 -27.29 -6.64 -9.34
N GLY A 422 -26.32 -6.08 -10.06
CA GLY A 422 -26.48 -4.85 -10.81
C GLY A 422 -25.13 -4.35 -11.32
N CYS A 423 -24.82 -4.63 -12.59
CA CYS A 423 -23.57 -4.25 -13.23
C CYS A 423 -23.81 -3.31 -14.42
N ASP A 424 -22.90 -2.37 -14.64
CA ASP A 424 -22.79 -1.60 -15.89
C ASP A 424 -21.53 -1.99 -16.69
N ALA A 425 -21.66 -2.04 -18.01
CA ALA A 425 -20.57 -2.22 -18.96
C ALA A 425 -20.68 -1.20 -20.10
N GLU A 426 -19.56 -0.59 -20.48
CA GLU A 426 -19.47 0.24 -21.69
C GLU A 426 -18.77 -0.57 -22.78
N LEU A 427 -19.35 -0.65 -23.98
CA LEU A 427 -18.69 -1.23 -25.16
C LEU A 427 -18.31 -0.09 -26.09
N VAL A 428 -17.03 0.26 -26.05
CA VAL A 428 -16.48 1.39 -26.78
C VAL A 428 -15.91 0.90 -28.10
N ILE A 429 -16.53 1.33 -29.19
CA ILE A 429 -16.25 0.88 -30.55
C ILE A 429 -15.57 2.02 -31.28
N PHE A 430 -14.26 1.87 -31.53
CA PHE A 430 -13.47 2.86 -32.25
C PHE A 430 -13.71 2.68 -33.75
N LEU A 431 -14.21 3.69 -34.46
CA LEU A 431 -14.60 3.57 -35.87
C LEU A 431 -13.65 4.31 -36.80
N ASN A 432 -13.31 3.69 -37.95
CA ASN A 432 -12.42 4.25 -38.96
C ASN A 432 -12.99 5.50 -39.68
N CYS A 433 -14.29 5.76 -39.53
CA CYS A 433 -15.01 6.84 -40.22
C CYS A 433 -15.05 8.17 -39.44
N PHE A 434 -14.41 8.23 -38.26
CA PHE A 434 -14.17 9.45 -37.52
C PHE A 434 -12.70 9.85 -37.66
N HIS A 435 -12.43 11.08 -38.09
CA HIS A 435 -11.09 11.64 -38.23
C HIS A 435 -10.77 12.68 -37.17
N ASP A 436 -11.81 13.26 -36.55
CA ASP A 436 -11.70 14.13 -35.38
C ASP A 436 -12.85 13.94 -34.37
N TYR A 437 -12.91 14.82 -33.36
CA TYR A 437 -13.94 14.82 -32.32
C TYR A 437 -15.32 15.32 -32.82
N GLU A 438 -15.37 16.16 -33.86
CA GLU A 438 -16.61 16.73 -34.41
C GLU A 438 -17.33 15.73 -35.33
N ASP A 439 -16.59 14.91 -36.08
CA ASP A 439 -17.15 13.79 -36.85
C ASP A 439 -18.02 12.87 -35.98
N GLN A 440 -17.58 12.61 -34.74
CA GLN A 440 -18.32 11.83 -33.75
C GLN A 440 -19.66 12.50 -33.39
N ARG A 441 -19.67 13.83 -33.26
CA ARG A 441 -20.88 14.62 -32.94
C ARG A 441 -21.86 14.64 -34.12
N ALA A 442 -21.37 14.75 -35.34
CA ALA A 442 -22.21 14.84 -36.54
C ALA A 442 -22.89 13.51 -36.92
N ARG A 443 -22.22 12.38 -36.71
CA ARG A 443 -22.63 11.08 -37.29
C ARG A 443 -23.14 10.04 -36.28
N SER A 444 -23.10 10.32 -34.98
CA SER A 444 -23.42 9.33 -33.94
C SER A 444 -24.81 8.71 -34.08
N THR A 445 -25.84 9.50 -34.41
CA THR A 445 -27.24 9.01 -34.44
C THR A 445 -27.48 8.03 -35.58
N GLU A 446 -26.93 8.29 -36.77
CA GLU A 446 -27.00 7.39 -37.92
C GLU A 446 -26.34 6.04 -37.62
N ILE A 447 -25.11 6.10 -37.08
CA ILE A 447 -24.30 4.93 -36.72
C ILE A 447 -24.99 4.09 -35.63
N LEU A 448 -25.59 4.73 -34.62
CA LEU A 448 -26.28 4.03 -33.53
C LEU A 448 -27.57 3.34 -34.01
N ASN A 449 -28.32 3.96 -34.92
CA ASN A 449 -29.50 3.35 -35.53
C ASN A 449 -29.13 2.10 -36.35
N GLU A 450 -28.06 2.17 -37.14
CA GLU A 450 -27.51 1.03 -37.87
C GLU A 450 -27.03 -0.08 -36.92
N MET A 451 -26.23 0.25 -35.90
CA MET A 451 -25.78 -0.73 -34.90
C MET A 451 -26.96 -1.42 -34.18
N ARG A 452 -28.04 -0.67 -33.91
CA ARG A 452 -29.26 -1.22 -33.32
C ARG A 452 -29.95 -2.21 -34.25
N ALA A 453 -30.17 -1.83 -35.51
CA ALA A 453 -30.83 -2.70 -36.50
C ALA A 453 -30.06 -4.02 -36.70
N GLN A 454 -28.72 -3.95 -36.76
CA GLN A 454 -27.89 -5.17 -36.86
C GLN A 454 -28.00 -6.04 -35.59
N LEU A 455 -27.99 -5.46 -34.39
CA LEU A 455 -28.13 -6.23 -33.15
C LEU A 455 -29.52 -6.88 -33.00
N GLU A 456 -30.59 -6.17 -33.39
CA GLU A 456 -31.95 -6.73 -33.42
C GLU A 456 -32.08 -7.87 -34.44
N SER A 457 -31.33 -7.82 -35.56
CA SER A 457 -31.28 -8.89 -36.57
C SER A 457 -30.41 -10.10 -36.15
N CYS A 458 -29.24 -9.85 -35.54
CA CYS A 458 -28.29 -10.90 -35.15
C CYS A 458 -28.74 -11.71 -33.92
N TRP A 459 -29.50 -11.13 -33.00
CA TRP A 459 -29.76 -11.73 -31.69
C TRP A 459 -30.90 -12.77 -31.75
N GLN A 460 -30.64 -13.89 -32.45
CA GLN A 460 -31.56 -15.03 -32.58
C GLN A 460 -31.08 -16.31 -31.87
N ASP A 461 -29.97 -16.26 -31.12
CA ASP A 461 -29.37 -17.43 -30.45
C ASP A 461 -29.96 -17.70 -29.04
N PRO A 462 -30.68 -18.82 -28.81
CA PRO A 462 -31.26 -19.17 -27.52
C PRO A 462 -30.24 -19.69 -26.48
N ASP A 463 -29.05 -20.16 -26.90
CA ASP A 463 -28.17 -21.02 -26.07
C ASP A 463 -27.20 -20.25 -25.15
N SER A 464 -27.43 -18.94 -24.96
CA SER A 464 -26.55 -18.10 -24.12
C SER A 464 -26.92 -18.07 -22.63
N GLY A 465 -28.15 -18.46 -22.26
CA GLY A 465 -28.68 -18.34 -20.89
C GLY A 465 -28.89 -16.89 -20.42
N LEU A 466 -28.85 -15.93 -21.35
CA LEU A 466 -29.12 -14.51 -21.15
C LEU A 466 -30.17 -14.05 -22.17
N SER A 467 -31.09 -13.19 -21.77
CA SER A 467 -32.01 -12.48 -22.67
C SER A 467 -31.52 -11.05 -22.89
N LEU A 468 -31.53 -10.60 -24.14
CA LEU A 468 -31.24 -9.21 -24.51
C LEU A 468 -32.54 -8.41 -24.51
N ARG A 469 -32.51 -7.21 -23.92
CA ARG A 469 -33.62 -6.25 -23.91
C ARG A 469 -33.11 -4.87 -24.32
N PHE A 470 -33.96 -4.12 -25.01
CA PHE A 470 -33.70 -2.73 -25.38
C PHE A 470 -34.58 -1.83 -24.49
N PRO A 471 -34.04 -1.21 -23.43
CA PRO A 471 -34.79 -0.22 -22.64
C PRO A 471 -35.09 1.05 -23.46
N ASP A 472 -35.96 1.91 -22.94
CA ASP A 472 -36.18 3.25 -23.48
C ASP A 472 -34.85 4.01 -23.55
N GLN A 473 -34.53 4.54 -24.73
CA GLN A 473 -33.23 5.16 -24.97
C GLN A 473 -33.18 6.55 -24.35
N THR A 474 -32.52 6.66 -23.19
CA THR A 474 -32.43 7.90 -22.41
C THR A 474 -31.22 8.77 -22.79
N VAL A 475 -30.33 8.26 -23.65
CA VAL A 475 -29.06 8.90 -24.03
C VAL A 475 -28.96 9.00 -25.55
N THR A 476 -28.82 10.21 -26.09
CA THR A 476 -28.86 10.48 -27.54
C THR A 476 -27.62 10.07 -28.34
N ARG A 477 -26.52 9.71 -27.66
CA ARG A 477 -25.23 9.32 -28.27
C ARG A 477 -24.70 7.96 -27.81
N ALA A 478 -25.58 7.13 -27.27
CA ALA A 478 -25.24 5.76 -26.87
C ALA A 478 -26.42 4.83 -27.12
N LEU A 479 -26.17 3.57 -27.43
CA LEU A 479 -27.21 2.54 -27.51
C LEU A 479 -27.22 1.75 -26.20
N GLN A 480 -28.29 1.90 -25.43
CA GLN A 480 -28.50 1.19 -24.16
C GLN A 480 -29.15 -0.17 -24.44
N LEU A 481 -28.55 -1.21 -23.88
CA LEU A 481 -28.97 -2.62 -23.92
C LEU A 481 -29.02 -3.15 -22.49
N GLN A 482 -29.78 -4.22 -22.24
CA GLN A 482 -29.77 -4.94 -20.98
C GLN A 482 -29.70 -6.45 -21.21
N LEU A 483 -28.72 -7.10 -20.59
CA LEU A 483 -28.55 -8.56 -20.57
C LEU A 483 -29.08 -9.10 -19.23
N VAL A 484 -30.17 -9.86 -19.26
CA VAL A 484 -30.81 -10.43 -18.06
C VAL A 484 -30.62 -11.94 -18.05
N SER A 485 -30.08 -12.52 -16.97
CA SER A 485 -29.95 -13.98 -16.84
C SER A 485 -31.30 -14.65 -16.65
N THR A 486 -31.50 -15.78 -17.34
CA THR A 486 -32.73 -16.59 -17.22
C THR A 486 -32.68 -17.56 -16.03
N ALA A 487 -31.51 -17.78 -15.44
CA ALA A 487 -31.28 -18.74 -14.35
C ALA A 487 -30.78 -18.10 -13.04
N LEU A 488 -30.46 -16.80 -13.05
CA LEU A 488 -29.94 -16.05 -11.91
C LEU A 488 -30.66 -14.71 -11.78
N GLU A 489 -30.90 -14.24 -10.55
CA GLU A 489 -31.35 -12.87 -10.27
C GLU A 489 -30.20 -11.87 -10.51
N SER A 490 -29.77 -11.70 -11.76
CA SER A 490 -28.65 -10.84 -12.15
C SER A 490 -28.80 -10.33 -13.57
N TRP A 491 -28.54 -9.04 -13.75
CA TRP A 491 -28.57 -8.35 -15.03
C TRP A 491 -27.33 -7.45 -15.18
N MET A 492 -27.04 -7.10 -16.43
CA MET A 492 -25.97 -6.19 -16.85
C MET A 492 -26.56 -5.16 -17.80
N ASP A 493 -26.45 -3.88 -17.46
CA ASP A 493 -26.79 -2.77 -18.35
C ASP A 493 -25.57 -2.47 -19.22
N VAL A 494 -25.71 -2.63 -20.54
CA VAL A 494 -24.61 -2.49 -21.51
C VAL A 494 -24.84 -1.25 -22.37
N THR A 495 -23.86 -0.37 -22.45
CA THR A 495 -23.93 0.89 -23.20
C THR A 495 -22.94 0.85 -24.36
N LEU A 496 -23.42 0.83 -25.60
CA LEU A 496 -22.56 0.90 -26.80
C LEU A 496 -22.26 2.36 -27.15
N LEU A 497 -20.98 2.64 -27.43
CA LEU A 497 -20.43 3.96 -27.66
C LEU A 497 -19.52 3.94 -28.91
N PRO A 498 -19.99 4.42 -30.08
CA PRO A 498 -19.11 4.69 -31.22
C PRO A 498 -18.25 5.91 -30.93
N VAL A 499 -16.93 5.79 -31.07
CA VAL A 499 -15.95 6.83 -30.70
C VAL A 499 -14.84 7.03 -31.72
N PHE A 500 -14.28 8.25 -31.73
CA PHE A 500 -13.05 8.58 -32.43
C PHE A 500 -11.81 7.99 -31.74
N ASP A 501 -10.86 7.49 -32.53
CA ASP A 501 -9.60 6.92 -32.06
C ASP A 501 -8.50 7.98 -31.89
N ALA A 502 -8.76 8.96 -31.03
CA ALA A 502 -7.84 10.07 -30.77
C ALA A 502 -6.48 9.64 -30.18
N VAL A 503 -6.43 8.47 -29.55
CA VAL A 503 -5.29 8.01 -28.75
C VAL A 503 -4.38 7.04 -29.53
N GLY A 504 -4.94 6.31 -30.50
CA GLY A 504 -4.23 5.22 -31.17
C GLY A 504 -3.90 4.05 -30.23
N GLN A 505 -3.09 3.11 -30.70
CA GLN A 505 -2.71 1.92 -29.94
C GLN A 505 -1.51 2.20 -29.03
N LEU A 506 -1.77 2.55 -27.77
CA LEU A 506 -0.71 2.76 -26.77
C LEU A 506 -0.14 1.45 -26.21
N CYS A 507 1.16 1.45 -25.93
CA CYS A 507 1.77 0.44 -25.07
C CYS A 507 1.38 0.69 -23.60
N SER A 508 1.23 -0.40 -22.83
CA SER A 508 0.88 -0.32 -21.40
C SER A 508 1.88 0.55 -20.63
N GLY A 509 1.38 1.64 -20.03
CA GLY A 509 2.18 2.62 -19.28
C GLY A 509 2.71 3.81 -20.07
N ALA A 510 2.47 3.90 -21.39
CA ALA A 510 2.83 5.08 -22.18
C ALA A 510 1.78 6.20 -22.00
N LYS A 511 2.23 7.46 -21.87
CA LYS A 511 1.34 8.63 -21.87
C LYS A 511 0.83 8.94 -23.29
N PRO A 512 -0.41 9.42 -23.45
CA PRO A 512 -0.86 10.04 -24.70
C PRO A 512 0.03 11.24 -25.08
N ALA A 513 0.13 11.52 -26.38
CA ALA A 513 0.80 12.73 -26.85
C ALA A 513 -0.02 13.99 -26.45
N PRO A 514 0.61 15.09 -25.99
CA PRO A 514 -0.11 16.30 -25.54
C PRO A 514 -1.07 16.87 -26.59
N GLN A 515 -0.74 16.69 -27.88
CA GLN A 515 -1.56 17.12 -29.01
C GLN A 515 -3.00 16.59 -28.91
N VAL A 516 -3.19 15.34 -28.44
CA VAL A 516 -4.52 14.70 -28.28
C VAL A 516 -5.43 15.51 -27.37
N TYR A 517 -4.88 16.02 -26.26
CA TYR A 517 -5.64 16.86 -25.34
C TYR A 517 -5.75 18.30 -25.84
N SER A 518 -4.72 18.84 -26.52
CA SER A 518 -4.80 20.19 -27.10
C SER A 518 -5.89 20.30 -28.18
N THR A 519 -6.12 19.25 -28.99
CA THR A 519 -7.18 19.23 -30.02
C THR A 519 -8.55 19.04 -29.39
N LEU A 520 -8.66 18.19 -28.35
CA LEU A 520 -9.88 18.08 -27.53
C LEU A 520 -10.29 19.44 -26.91
N LEU A 521 -9.33 20.21 -26.41
CA LEU A 521 -9.60 21.54 -25.87
C LEU A 521 -10.02 22.54 -26.96
N LYS A 522 -9.48 22.40 -28.17
CA LYS A 522 -9.78 23.28 -29.32
C LYS A 522 -11.10 22.96 -30.03
N SER A 523 -11.69 21.78 -29.85
CA SER A 523 -13.05 21.48 -30.37
C SER A 523 -14.15 22.20 -29.60
N GLY A 524 -13.85 22.78 -28.44
CA GLY A 524 -14.86 23.46 -27.60
C GLY A 524 -15.89 22.50 -27.00
N CYS A 525 -15.54 21.21 -26.86
CA CYS A 525 -16.43 20.20 -26.31
C CYS A 525 -16.85 20.49 -24.86
N GLN A 526 -18.02 20.00 -24.48
CA GLN A 526 -18.46 20.01 -23.08
C GLN A 526 -17.59 19.06 -22.24
N GLY A 527 -17.47 19.32 -20.93
CA GLY A 527 -16.61 18.55 -20.05
C GLY A 527 -17.00 17.07 -19.99
N GLY A 528 -16.14 16.19 -20.50
CA GLY A 528 -16.39 14.76 -20.63
C GLY A 528 -17.24 14.33 -21.83
N GLU A 529 -17.54 15.22 -22.78
CA GLU A 529 -18.33 14.88 -23.99
C GLU A 529 -17.69 13.74 -24.80
N HIS A 530 -16.35 13.68 -24.84
CA HIS A 530 -15.58 12.64 -25.53
C HIS A 530 -14.89 11.67 -24.55
N ALA A 531 -15.34 11.60 -23.29
CA ALA A 531 -14.75 10.78 -22.23
C ALA A 531 -14.64 9.27 -22.58
N ALA A 532 -15.44 8.80 -23.53
CA ALA A 532 -15.40 7.42 -24.02
C ALA A 532 -14.15 7.12 -24.88
N CYS A 533 -13.57 8.10 -25.58
CA CYS A 533 -12.33 7.95 -26.36
C CYS A 533 -11.16 7.53 -25.48
N PHE A 534 -11.17 7.95 -24.21
CA PHE A 534 -10.14 7.67 -23.20
C PHE A 534 -10.48 6.48 -22.29
N SER A 535 -11.49 5.67 -22.66
CA SER A 535 -11.98 4.55 -21.84
C SER A 535 -10.90 3.52 -21.49
N GLU A 536 -9.92 3.29 -22.36
CA GLU A 536 -8.80 2.36 -22.10
C GLU A 536 -7.86 2.88 -21.00
N LEU A 537 -7.53 4.18 -21.03
CA LEU A 537 -6.71 4.81 -20.00
C LEU A 537 -7.44 4.78 -18.65
N ARG A 538 -8.75 5.06 -18.65
CA ARG A 538 -9.60 5.00 -17.45
C ARG A 538 -9.70 3.59 -16.89
N ARG A 539 -9.89 2.60 -17.77
CA ARG A 539 -9.91 1.16 -17.45
C ARG A 539 -8.60 0.77 -16.78
N ASP A 540 -7.45 1.08 -17.39
CA ASP A 540 -6.15 0.61 -16.95
C ASP A 540 -5.69 1.32 -15.66
N PHE A 541 -6.04 2.60 -15.48
CA PHE A 541 -5.83 3.35 -14.23
C PHE A 541 -6.49 2.69 -13.01
N VAL A 542 -7.69 2.12 -13.16
CA VAL A 542 -8.37 1.37 -12.09
C VAL A 542 -7.93 -0.09 -12.07
N ASN A 543 -7.67 -0.70 -13.22
CA ASN A 543 -7.39 -2.14 -13.28
C ASN A 543 -6.03 -2.54 -12.71
N THR A 544 -5.03 -1.67 -12.81
CA THR A 544 -3.69 -1.85 -12.22
C THR A 544 -3.69 -1.84 -10.68
N ARG A 545 -4.80 -1.46 -10.04
CA ARG A 545 -4.89 -1.28 -8.58
C ARG A 545 -5.08 -2.60 -7.81
N PRO A 546 -4.60 -2.70 -6.55
CA PRO A 546 -4.71 -3.92 -5.75
C PRO A 546 -6.14 -4.42 -5.57
N THR A 547 -6.32 -5.74 -5.53
CA THR A 547 -7.64 -6.37 -5.32
C THR A 547 -8.31 -5.97 -4.00
N LYS A 548 -7.53 -5.61 -2.98
CA LYS A 548 -8.02 -5.06 -1.70
C LYS A 548 -8.63 -3.66 -1.87
N LEU A 549 -7.99 -2.78 -2.66
CA LEU A 549 -8.56 -1.48 -3.03
C LEU A 549 -9.83 -1.65 -3.85
N LYS A 550 -9.84 -2.53 -4.88
CA LYS A 550 -11.08 -2.84 -5.62
C LYS A 550 -12.20 -3.33 -4.70
N SER A 551 -11.87 -4.14 -3.68
CA SER A 551 -12.84 -4.60 -2.68
C SER A 551 -13.38 -3.46 -1.79
N LEU A 552 -12.57 -2.44 -1.47
CA LEU A 552 -13.02 -1.22 -0.79
C LEU A 552 -13.92 -0.37 -1.72
N ILE A 553 -13.57 -0.25 -3.00
CA ILE A 553 -14.41 0.42 -4.01
C ILE A 553 -15.80 -0.23 -4.06
N LEU A 554 -15.91 -1.58 -4.10
CA LEU A 554 -17.22 -2.25 -4.04
C LEU A 554 -18.03 -1.87 -2.79
N LEU A 555 -17.37 -1.75 -1.62
CA LEU A 555 -18.03 -1.36 -0.38
C LEU A 555 -18.59 0.08 -0.43
N VAL A 556 -17.79 1.02 -0.95
CA VAL A 556 -18.20 2.43 -1.14
C VAL A 556 -19.32 2.54 -2.19
N LYS A 557 -19.24 1.82 -3.30
CA LYS A 557 -20.29 1.78 -4.33
C LYS A 557 -21.59 1.22 -3.78
N HIS A 558 -21.54 0.15 -2.99
CA HIS A 558 -22.72 -0.42 -2.36
C HIS A 558 -23.43 0.58 -1.43
N TRP A 559 -22.67 1.30 -0.60
CA TRP A 559 -23.20 2.40 0.21
C TRP A 559 -23.82 3.51 -0.66
N TYR A 560 -23.13 3.96 -1.72
CA TYR A 560 -23.63 4.97 -2.65
C TYR A 560 -24.99 4.55 -3.27
N HIS A 561 -25.12 3.29 -3.72
CA HIS A 561 -26.38 2.78 -4.26
C HIS A 561 -27.50 2.69 -3.22
N GLN A 562 -27.20 2.39 -1.95
CA GLN A 562 -28.19 2.47 -0.86
C GLN A 562 -28.71 3.90 -0.67
N VAL A 563 -27.83 4.90 -0.70
CA VAL A 563 -28.22 6.32 -0.60
C VAL A 563 -29.02 6.77 -1.83
N ALA A 564 -28.56 6.43 -3.04
CA ALA A 564 -29.24 6.79 -4.29
C ALA A 564 -30.65 6.16 -4.39
N ALA A 565 -30.84 4.94 -3.89
CA ALA A 565 -32.15 4.28 -3.84
C ALA A 565 -33.11 4.95 -2.85
N GLN A 566 -32.60 5.49 -1.74
CA GLN A 566 -33.41 6.27 -0.78
C GLN A 566 -33.81 7.63 -1.36
N ASN A 567 -32.88 8.33 -2.04
CA ASN A 567 -33.16 9.62 -2.69
C ASN A 567 -34.34 9.52 -3.68
N LYS A 568 -34.31 8.52 -4.57
CA LYS A 568 -35.38 8.24 -5.55
C LYS A 568 -36.76 7.96 -4.92
N ARG A 569 -36.81 7.51 -3.66
CA ARG A 569 -38.08 7.26 -2.94
C ARG A 569 -38.63 8.49 -2.21
N GLN A 570 -37.78 9.47 -1.90
CA GLN A 570 -38.15 10.59 -1.04
C GLN A 570 -38.43 11.88 -1.82
N GLN A 571 -37.66 12.20 -2.88
CA GLN A 571 -37.83 13.45 -3.63
C GLN A 571 -37.49 13.30 -5.13
N PRO A 572 -38.48 13.31 -6.05
CA PRO A 572 -38.24 13.26 -7.50
C PRO A 572 -37.54 14.50 -8.08
N ALA A 573 -37.51 15.62 -7.34
CA ALA A 573 -37.02 16.92 -7.81
C ALA A 573 -35.67 17.34 -7.17
N CYS A 574 -34.98 16.44 -6.46
CA CYS A 574 -33.71 16.74 -5.83
C CYS A 574 -32.56 16.81 -6.87
N ALA A 575 -31.53 17.60 -6.58
CA ALA A 575 -30.38 17.75 -7.46
C ALA A 575 -29.66 16.40 -7.70
N ALA A 576 -29.16 16.20 -8.92
CA ALA A 576 -28.52 14.93 -9.30
C ALA A 576 -27.26 14.67 -8.45
N LEU A 577 -27.18 13.44 -7.91
CA LEU A 577 -25.97 12.95 -7.24
C LEU A 577 -24.81 12.84 -8.23
N PRO A 578 -23.55 13.02 -7.80
CA PRO A 578 -22.38 12.81 -8.66
C PRO A 578 -22.33 11.37 -9.19
N PRO A 579 -21.78 11.13 -10.39
CA PRO A 579 -21.57 9.79 -10.92
C PRO A 579 -20.85 8.87 -9.92
N VAL A 580 -21.25 7.60 -9.84
CA VAL A 580 -20.62 6.61 -8.94
C VAL A 580 -19.10 6.51 -9.16
N TYR A 581 -18.64 6.80 -10.38
CA TYR A 581 -17.23 6.85 -10.75
C TYR A 581 -16.42 7.90 -9.96
N ALA A 582 -17.04 9.01 -9.54
CA ALA A 582 -16.40 9.99 -8.65
C ALA A 582 -16.02 9.38 -7.29
N LEU A 583 -16.85 8.49 -6.76
CA LEU A 583 -16.55 7.76 -5.52
C LEU A 583 -15.52 6.65 -5.74
N GLU A 584 -15.45 6.04 -6.94
CA GLU A 584 -14.33 5.15 -7.30
C GLU A 584 -13.00 5.90 -7.25
N LEU A 585 -12.92 7.08 -7.87
CA LEU A 585 -11.73 7.95 -7.86
C LEU A 585 -11.39 8.46 -6.46
N LEU A 586 -12.37 8.92 -5.68
CA LEU A 586 -12.14 9.38 -4.30
C LEU A 586 -11.62 8.25 -3.40
N THR A 587 -12.07 7.00 -3.63
CA THR A 587 -11.56 5.82 -2.93
C THR A 587 -10.11 5.48 -3.33
N ILE A 588 -9.75 5.63 -4.61
CA ILE A 588 -8.37 5.47 -5.08
C ILE A 588 -7.46 6.53 -4.46
N PHE A 589 -7.89 7.80 -4.47
CA PHE A 589 -7.18 8.90 -3.82
C PHE A 589 -6.95 8.64 -2.33
N ALA A 590 -8.01 8.28 -1.58
CA ALA A 590 -7.92 7.96 -0.15
C ALA A 590 -6.92 6.82 0.12
N TRP A 591 -6.86 5.81 -0.74
CA TRP A 591 -5.92 4.70 -0.62
C TRP A 591 -4.48 5.09 -0.95
N GLU A 592 -4.25 5.88 -2.01
CA GLU A 592 -2.91 6.35 -2.39
C GLU A 592 -2.28 7.21 -1.29
N GLN A 593 -3.05 8.12 -0.71
CA GLN A 593 -2.58 8.98 0.39
C GLN A 593 -2.49 8.22 1.72
N GLY A 594 -3.51 7.42 2.07
CA GLY A 594 -3.63 6.77 3.38
C GLY A 594 -2.85 5.46 3.56
N CYS A 595 -2.47 4.79 2.46
CA CYS A 595 -1.67 3.54 2.46
C CYS A 595 -2.22 2.39 3.35
N GLY A 596 -3.53 2.37 3.63
CA GLY A 596 -4.11 1.43 4.60
C GLY A 596 -4.67 0.14 4.00
N VAL A 597 -4.83 -0.88 4.86
CA VAL A 597 -5.23 -2.25 4.46
C VAL A 597 -6.59 -2.67 5.04
N LYS A 598 -7.10 -1.99 6.08
CA LYS A 598 -8.34 -2.36 6.77
C LYS A 598 -9.55 -1.65 6.16
N MET A 599 -10.62 -2.41 5.88
CA MET A 599 -11.80 -1.87 5.17
C MET A 599 -12.56 -0.79 5.93
N ALA A 600 -12.71 -0.92 7.25
CA ALA A 600 -13.44 0.06 8.05
C ALA A 600 -12.73 1.43 8.11
N GLU A 601 -11.40 1.43 8.21
CA GLU A 601 -10.58 2.65 8.21
C GLU A 601 -10.69 3.35 6.84
N GLY A 602 -10.54 2.59 5.75
CA GLY A 602 -10.67 3.11 4.39
C GLY A 602 -12.07 3.63 4.08
N LEU A 603 -13.11 2.92 4.50
CA LEU A 603 -14.51 3.36 4.35
C LEU A 603 -14.73 4.67 5.11
N LYS A 604 -14.31 4.76 6.38
CA LYS A 604 -14.43 6.00 7.16
C LYS A 604 -13.72 7.16 6.49
N THR A 605 -12.50 6.94 6.01
CA THR A 605 -11.70 7.96 5.29
C THR A 605 -12.46 8.53 4.09
N VAL A 606 -13.05 7.67 3.25
CA VAL A 606 -13.84 8.13 2.09
C VAL A 606 -15.10 8.88 2.52
N LEU A 607 -15.79 8.43 3.57
CA LEU A 607 -16.98 9.09 4.12
C LEU A 607 -16.67 10.47 4.74
N GLU A 608 -15.50 10.66 5.32
CA GLU A 608 -15.04 11.97 5.82
C GLU A 608 -14.66 12.91 4.68
N LEU A 609 -13.98 12.41 3.64
CA LEU A 609 -13.71 13.16 2.41
C LEU A 609 -15.00 13.62 1.71
N VAL A 610 -16.05 12.78 1.70
CA VAL A 610 -17.40 13.14 1.22
C VAL A 610 -18.02 14.27 2.06
N GLN A 611 -17.87 14.23 3.40
CA GLN A 611 -18.32 15.32 4.27
C GLN A 611 -17.55 16.63 3.99
N GLN A 612 -16.28 16.53 3.60
CA GLN A 612 -15.40 17.64 3.20
C GLN A 612 -15.50 18.01 1.70
N HIS A 613 -16.59 17.67 0.99
CA HIS A 613 -16.72 17.91 -0.46
C HIS A 613 -16.47 19.36 -0.91
N GLN A 614 -16.79 20.35 -0.07
CA GLN A 614 -16.53 21.78 -0.34
C GLN A 614 -15.03 22.14 -0.40
N GLN A 615 -14.16 21.20 -0.01
CA GLN A 615 -12.71 21.35 0.01
C GLN A 615 -12.00 20.39 -0.96
N LEU A 616 -12.71 19.41 -1.54
CA LEU A 616 -12.11 18.36 -2.39
C LEU A 616 -11.49 18.92 -3.67
N CYS A 617 -10.19 18.74 -3.82
CA CYS A 617 -9.41 19.08 -4.99
C CYS A 617 -8.50 17.89 -5.35
N VAL A 618 -9.00 17.02 -6.22
CA VAL A 618 -8.40 15.73 -6.56
C VAL A 618 -8.20 15.62 -8.07
N TYR A 619 -6.96 15.39 -8.50
CA TYR A 619 -6.63 15.06 -9.88
C TYR A 619 -5.31 14.29 -9.96
N TRP A 620 -5.01 13.72 -11.14
CA TRP A 620 -3.77 12.99 -11.41
C TRP A 620 -3.11 13.49 -12.69
N THR A 621 -1.77 13.51 -12.72
CA THR A 621 -0.97 13.92 -13.89
C THR A 621 -0.39 12.71 -14.67
N VAL A 622 -1.12 11.58 -14.61
CA VAL A 622 -0.67 10.30 -15.20
C VAL A 622 -0.70 10.37 -16.72
N ASN A 623 -1.82 10.82 -17.32
CA ASN A 623 -1.98 10.87 -18.78
C ASN A 623 -1.77 12.28 -19.37
N TYR A 624 -2.09 13.32 -18.61
CA TYR A 624 -1.89 14.74 -18.96
C TYR A 624 -1.08 15.45 -17.87
N SER A 625 -0.40 16.55 -18.18
CA SER A 625 0.40 17.31 -17.20
C SER A 625 0.38 18.81 -17.50
N PHE A 626 1.00 19.61 -16.62
CA PHE A 626 1.15 21.05 -16.78
C PHE A 626 2.34 21.43 -17.70
N GLU A 627 2.98 20.47 -18.38
CA GLU A 627 4.12 20.74 -19.29
C GLU A 627 3.67 21.49 -20.56
N ASP A 628 2.53 21.09 -21.13
CA ASP A 628 1.95 21.73 -22.31
C ASP A 628 1.19 23.03 -21.94
N PRO A 629 1.37 24.15 -22.66
CA PRO A 629 0.74 25.42 -22.34
C PRO A 629 -0.80 25.44 -22.43
N ASP A 630 -1.39 24.75 -23.41
CA ASP A 630 -2.85 24.71 -23.59
C ASP A 630 -3.48 23.91 -22.45
N ILE A 631 -2.90 22.74 -22.14
CA ILE A 631 -3.33 21.89 -21.03
C ILE A 631 -3.13 22.59 -19.69
N ARG A 632 -1.97 23.25 -19.46
CA ARG A 632 -1.69 24.04 -18.24
C ARG A 632 -2.76 25.10 -18.00
N THR A 633 -3.07 25.89 -19.03
CA THR A 633 -4.06 26.97 -18.95
C THR A 633 -5.45 26.43 -18.58
N HIS A 634 -5.87 25.34 -19.23
CA HIS A 634 -7.14 24.68 -18.91
C HIS A 634 -7.17 24.10 -17.50
N LEU A 635 -6.14 23.37 -17.06
CA LEU A 635 -6.08 22.79 -15.71
C LEU A 635 -6.09 23.87 -14.62
N LEU A 636 -5.34 24.97 -14.78
CA LEU A 636 -5.40 26.11 -13.86
C LEU A 636 -6.80 26.74 -13.83
N GLY A 637 -7.50 26.78 -14.97
CA GLY A 637 -8.91 27.18 -15.05
C GLY A 637 -9.86 26.22 -14.33
N GLN A 638 -9.61 24.91 -14.34
CA GLN A 638 -10.38 23.93 -13.56
C GLN A 638 -10.14 24.11 -12.04
N LEU A 639 -8.89 24.36 -11.62
CA LEU A 639 -8.55 24.57 -10.20
C LEU A 639 -9.27 25.77 -9.57
N GLN A 640 -9.62 26.79 -10.35
CA GLN A 640 -10.39 27.96 -9.91
C GLN A 640 -11.91 27.72 -9.78
N LYS A 641 -12.44 26.61 -10.32
CA LYS A 641 -13.89 26.31 -10.24
C LYS A 641 -14.31 25.95 -8.81
N LYS A 642 -15.60 26.14 -8.51
CA LYS A 642 -16.21 25.71 -7.25
C LYS A 642 -15.94 24.21 -7.01
N ARG A 643 -15.61 23.90 -5.75
CA ARG A 643 -15.40 22.54 -5.24
C ARG A 643 -16.76 21.82 -5.10
N PRO A 644 -16.83 20.48 -5.15
CA PRO A 644 -15.72 19.54 -5.34
C PRO A 644 -15.16 19.53 -6.77
N LEU A 645 -13.84 19.41 -6.86
CA LEU A 645 -13.11 19.14 -8.08
C LEU A 645 -12.51 17.73 -7.99
N VAL A 646 -13.02 16.82 -8.81
CA VAL A 646 -12.46 15.47 -9.01
C VAL A 646 -12.30 15.28 -10.52
N LEU A 647 -11.11 15.51 -11.04
CA LEU A 647 -10.83 15.35 -12.48
C LEU A 647 -10.60 13.88 -12.82
N ASP A 648 -11.19 13.42 -13.93
CA ASP A 648 -10.93 12.10 -14.48
C ASP A 648 -9.45 11.96 -14.88
N PRO A 649 -8.71 10.94 -14.41
CA PRO A 649 -7.30 10.77 -14.75
C PRO A 649 -7.05 10.50 -16.25
N ALA A 650 -8.09 10.22 -17.03
CA ALA A 650 -8.01 9.93 -18.46
C ALA A 650 -8.43 11.13 -19.36
N ASP A 651 -9.31 12.02 -18.87
CA ASP A 651 -9.84 13.19 -19.59
C ASP A 651 -9.75 14.48 -18.71
N PRO A 652 -8.88 15.46 -19.05
CA PRO A 652 -8.70 16.67 -18.27
C PRO A 652 -9.89 17.64 -18.37
N THR A 653 -10.85 17.42 -19.27
CA THR A 653 -12.07 18.23 -19.39
C THR A 653 -13.13 17.83 -18.36
N TRP A 654 -13.10 16.58 -17.89
CA TRP A 654 -14.18 15.98 -17.12
C TRP A 654 -13.96 16.07 -15.61
N ASN A 655 -14.60 17.06 -14.97
CA ASN A 655 -14.80 17.05 -13.51
C ASN A 655 -15.95 16.11 -13.17
N VAL A 656 -15.63 14.86 -12.82
CA VAL A 656 -16.63 13.86 -12.38
C VAL A 656 -17.23 14.20 -11.01
N GLY A 657 -16.64 15.14 -10.28
CA GLY A 657 -17.17 15.64 -9.01
C GLY A 657 -18.45 16.48 -9.14
N GLN A 658 -18.88 16.85 -10.34
CA GLN A 658 -20.11 17.64 -10.53
C GLN A 658 -21.36 16.88 -10.07
N GLY A 659 -22.19 17.53 -9.26
CA GLY A 659 -23.41 16.97 -8.66
C GLY A 659 -23.66 17.53 -7.25
N SER A 660 -24.77 17.14 -6.62
CA SER A 660 -25.05 17.44 -5.22
C SER A 660 -24.40 16.41 -4.30
N TRP A 661 -23.58 16.90 -3.36
CA TRP A 661 -22.86 16.07 -2.38
C TRP A 661 -23.47 16.17 -0.98
N GLU A 662 -24.41 17.09 -0.76
CA GLU A 662 -25.03 17.40 0.52
C GLU A 662 -25.71 16.15 1.13
N LEU A 663 -26.48 15.41 0.33
CA LEU A 663 -27.13 14.17 0.77
C LEU A 663 -26.09 13.07 1.10
N LEU A 664 -25.02 12.96 0.30
CA LEU A 664 -23.93 12.01 0.54
C LEU A 664 -23.20 12.34 1.85
N ALA A 665 -22.94 13.62 2.12
CA ALA A 665 -22.33 14.09 3.36
C ALA A 665 -23.20 13.81 4.59
N GLN A 666 -24.51 14.06 4.51
CA GLN A 666 -25.46 13.75 5.59
C GLN A 666 -25.51 12.25 5.89
N GLN A 667 -25.60 11.40 4.86
CA GLN A 667 -25.63 9.94 5.02
C GLN A 667 -24.28 9.37 5.47
N ALA A 668 -23.17 10.00 5.08
CA ALA A 668 -21.84 9.65 5.55
C ALA A 668 -21.66 9.95 7.05
N ALA A 669 -22.11 11.11 7.52
CA ALA A 669 -22.11 11.46 8.94
C ALA A 669 -22.98 10.49 9.77
N ALA A 670 -24.17 10.14 9.27
CA ALA A 670 -25.05 9.16 9.90
C ALA A 670 -24.38 7.77 10.01
N LEU A 671 -23.77 7.28 8.93
CA LEU A 671 -23.07 5.99 8.89
C LEU A 671 -21.82 5.98 9.80
N GLY A 672 -21.15 7.13 9.98
CA GLY A 672 -20.01 7.33 10.89
C GLY A 672 -20.22 6.85 12.33
N THR A 673 -21.48 6.76 12.77
CA THR A 673 -21.87 6.34 14.14
C THR A 673 -22.19 4.84 14.27
N GLN A 674 -22.20 4.08 13.18
CA GLN A 674 -22.77 2.73 13.10
C GLN A 674 -21.76 1.60 13.38
N ALA A 675 -22.23 0.35 13.47
CA ALA A 675 -21.42 -0.81 13.88
C ALA A 675 -20.27 -1.14 12.89
N CYS A 676 -20.41 -0.77 11.62
CA CYS A 676 -19.38 -0.95 10.59
C CYS A 676 -18.14 -0.08 10.80
N LEU A 677 -18.26 0.99 11.58
CA LEU A 677 -17.19 1.96 11.86
C LEU A 677 -16.87 2.04 13.36
N ARG A 678 -17.21 1.00 14.13
CA ARG A 678 -16.85 0.83 15.55
C ARG A 678 -16.02 -0.42 15.78
N SER A 679 -15.09 -0.34 16.73
CA SER A 679 -14.28 -1.47 17.20
C SER A 679 -15.11 -2.40 18.09
N ARG A 680 -14.52 -3.53 18.51
CA ARG A 680 -15.18 -4.49 19.41
C ARG A 680 -15.47 -3.88 20.79
N GLU A 681 -14.69 -2.87 21.17
CA GLU A 681 -14.75 -2.09 22.39
C GLU A 681 -15.72 -0.89 22.27
N GLY A 682 -16.41 -0.74 21.14
CA GLY A 682 -17.37 0.34 20.88
C GLY A 682 -16.76 1.68 20.45
N VAL A 683 -15.43 1.79 20.39
CA VAL A 683 -14.70 3.00 19.99
C VAL A 683 -14.83 3.21 18.48
N SER A 684 -14.96 4.46 18.00
CA SER A 684 -14.96 4.73 16.55
C SER A 684 -13.61 4.33 15.95
N VAL A 685 -13.65 3.64 14.80
CA VAL A 685 -12.46 3.31 14.00
C VAL A 685 -11.79 4.63 13.59
N GLN A 686 -10.45 4.69 13.56
CA GLN A 686 -9.77 5.90 13.10
C GLN A 686 -9.65 5.92 11.56
N PRO A 687 -9.83 7.08 10.91
CA PRO A 687 -9.59 7.23 9.47
C PRO A 687 -8.09 7.18 9.19
N TRP A 688 -7.72 7.08 7.92
CA TRP A 688 -6.36 7.36 7.48
C TRP A 688 -6.12 8.87 7.45
N ASN A 689 -4.88 9.30 7.68
CA ASN A 689 -4.51 10.72 7.61
C ASN A 689 -4.44 11.17 6.14
N VAL A 690 -5.60 11.56 5.58
CA VAL A 690 -5.75 12.00 4.19
C VAL A 690 -6.39 13.38 4.17
N MET A 691 -5.76 14.31 3.45
CA MET A 691 -6.30 15.66 3.23
C MET A 691 -7.16 15.70 1.96
N PRO A 692 -8.22 16.53 1.90
CA PRO A 692 -9.08 16.67 0.72
C PRO A 692 -8.41 17.43 -0.45
N ALA A 693 -7.25 18.06 -0.21
CA ALA A 693 -6.40 18.70 -1.20
C ALA A 693 -4.92 18.45 -0.85
N LEU A 694 -4.04 18.39 -1.85
CA LEU A 694 -2.60 18.15 -1.67
C LEU A 694 -1.78 19.44 -1.82
N LEU A 695 -0.74 19.59 -0.99
CA LEU A 695 0.17 20.74 -1.05
C LEU A 695 0.81 20.91 -2.43
N TYR A 696 1.41 19.84 -2.98
CA TYR A 696 2.05 19.85 -4.31
C TYR A 696 1.09 20.14 -5.48
N GLN A 697 -0.21 20.05 -5.25
CA GLN A 697 -1.27 20.35 -6.21
C GLN A 697 -1.95 21.71 -5.97
N THR A 698 -1.56 22.42 -4.91
CA THR A 698 -2.08 23.75 -4.58
C THR A 698 -1.28 24.81 -5.34
N PRO A 699 -1.91 25.71 -6.11
CA PRO A 699 -1.21 26.81 -6.76
C PRO A 699 -0.47 27.71 -5.74
N ALA A 700 0.72 28.20 -6.09
CA ALA A 700 1.53 29.09 -5.26
C ALA A 700 0.73 30.23 -4.59
N GLY A 701 -0.13 30.92 -5.36
CA GLY A 701 -0.95 32.03 -4.85
C GLY A 701 -2.11 31.62 -3.93
N ASP A 702 -2.42 30.33 -3.80
CA ASP A 702 -3.47 29.80 -2.92
C ASP A 702 -2.91 29.26 -1.59
N LEU A 703 -1.61 29.35 -1.33
CA LEU A 703 -1.00 28.77 -0.12
C LEU A 703 -1.50 29.39 1.20
N ASP A 704 -1.71 30.71 1.25
CA ASP A 704 -2.34 31.36 2.43
C ASP A 704 -3.75 30.79 2.70
N LYS A 705 -4.51 30.49 1.66
CA LYS A 705 -5.84 29.84 1.75
C LYS A 705 -5.71 28.38 2.21
N PHE A 706 -4.78 27.61 1.64
CA PHE A 706 -4.52 26.23 2.06
C PHE A 706 -4.17 26.15 3.56
N ILE A 707 -3.35 27.07 4.06
CA ILE A 707 -3.01 27.12 5.50
C ILE A 707 -4.25 27.38 6.36
N SER A 708 -5.09 28.35 5.97
CA SER A 708 -6.26 28.73 6.76
C SER A 708 -7.38 27.68 6.76
N GLU A 709 -7.57 26.97 5.64
CA GLU A 709 -8.57 25.90 5.51
C GLU A 709 -8.11 24.58 6.15
N PHE A 710 -6.83 24.19 5.98
CA PHE A 710 -6.35 22.84 6.28
C PHE A 710 -5.39 22.74 7.46
N LEU A 711 -4.50 23.71 7.65
CA LEU A 711 -3.40 23.59 8.61
C LEU A 711 -3.65 24.32 9.94
N GLN A 712 -4.41 25.40 9.93
CA GLN A 712 -4.66 26.22 11.10
C GLN A 712 -5.72 25.55 12.03
N PRO A 713 -5.41 25.32 13.32
CA PRO A 713 -6.40 24.79 14.26
C PRO A 713 -7.55 25.77 14.51
N ASN A 714 -8.73 25.25 14.86
CA ASN A 714 -9.91 26.08 15.09
C ASN A 714 -9.73 27.01 16.31
N ARG A 715 -10.03 28.32 16.15
CA ARG A 715 -9.85 29.34 17.20
C ARG A 715 -10.66 29.07 18.48
N GLN A 716 -11.88 28.58 18.36
CA GLN A 716 -12.72 28.26 19.51
C GLN A 716 -12.15 27.06 20.26
N PHE A 717 -11.79 25.99 19.55
CA PHE A 717 -11.14 24.82 20.15
C PHE A 717 -9.83 25.19 20.85
N LEU A 718 -8.98 26.02 20.24
CA LEU A 718 -7.76 26.52 20.89
C LEU A 718 -8.03 27.31 22.17
N ALA A 719 -9.12 28.09 22.25
CA ALA A 719 -9.50 28.78 23.49
C ALA A 719 -9.92 27.79 24.58
N GLN A 720 -10.68 26.75 24.23
CA GLN A 720 -11.11 25.68 25.15
C GLN A 720 -9.93 24.85 25.66
N VAL A 721 -9.00 24.48 24.76
CA VAL A 721 -7.74 23.80 25.11
C VAL A 721 -6.91 24.67 26.04
N ASN A 722 -6.72 25.96 25.74
CA ASN A 722 -5.95 26.83 26.63
C ASN A 722 -6.54 26.91 28.04
N LYS A 723 -7.86 27.11 28.15
CA LYS A 723 -8.59 27.12 29.42
C LYS A 723 -8.46 25.80 30.18
N ALA A 724 -8.57 24.66 29.49
CA ALA A 724 -8.37 23.34 30.09
C ALA A 724 -6.94 23.15 30.60
N VAL A 725 -5.92 23.57 29.83
CA VAL A 725 -4.52 23.52 30.25
C VAL A 725 -4.25 24.46 31.42
N ASP A 726 -4.86 25.64 31.48
CA ASP A 726 -4.73 26.55 32.63
C ASP A 726 -5.29 25.92 33.92
N ILE A 727 -6.45 25.26 33.85
CA ILE A 727 -7.02 24.48 34.96
C ILE A 727 -6.06 23.36 35.40
N ILE A 728 -5.50 22.60 34.44
CA ILE A 728 -4.54 21.53 34.72
C ILE A 728 -3.25 22.10 35.35
N CYS A 729 -2.71 23.21 34.84
CA CYS A 729 -1.50 23.85 35.38
C CYS A 729 -1.68 24.25 36.84
N SER A 730 -2.79 24.94 37.18
CA SER A 730 -3.10 25.32 38.56
C SER A 730 -3.31 24.09 39.44
N PHE A 731 -4.06 23.10 38.97
CA PHE A 731 -4.29 21.87 39.72
C PHE A 731 -2.99 21.14 40.06
N LEU A 732 -2.09 20.94 39.09
CA LEU A 732 -0.79 20.29 39.33
C LEU A 732 0.07 21.11 40.30
N ARG A 733 0.08 22.45 40.16
CA ARG A 733 0.85 23.34 41.05
C ARG A 733 0.37 23.29 42.50
N GLU A 734 -0.93 23.16 42.71
CA GLU A 734 -1.57 23.14 44.05
C GLU A 734 -1.63 21.75 44.68
N ASN A 735 -1.73 20.68 43.89
CA ASN A 735 -2.07 19.34 44.38
C ASN A 735 -0.94 18.29 44.25
N CYS A 736 0.01 18.43 43.33
CA CYS A 736 1.14 17.50 43.25
C CYS A 736 2.06 17.64 44.46
N PHE A 737 2.50 16.50 45.00
CA PHE A 737 3.53 16.42 46.04
C PHE A 737 3.19 17.12 47.37
N GLN A 738 1.91 17.39 47.67
CA GLN A 738 1.48 18.09 48.91
C GLN A 738 2.07 17.50 50.20
N ASN A 739 2.28 16.18 50.25
CA ASN A 739 2.82 15.45 51.42
C ASN A 739 4.31 15.06 51.25
N SER A 740 5.07 15.77 50.42
CA SER A 740 6.47 15.48 50.10
C SER A 740 7.36 16.72 50.28
N ALA A 741 8.67 16.50 50.35
CA ALA A 741 9.67 17.58 50.30
C ALA A 741 9.79 18.22 48.89
N THR A 742 9.34 17.51 47.85
CA THR A 742 9.25 18.03 46.48
C THR A 742 8.08 19.00 46.35
N LYS A 743 8.27 20.11 45.62
CA LYS A 743 7.20 21.06 45.26
C LYS A 743 7.26 21.40 43.78
N VAL A 744 6.10 21.69 43.18
CA VAL A 744 6.02 22.25 41.83
C VAL A 744 6.33 23.75 41.90
N LEU A 745 7.46 24.16 41.32
CA LEU A 745 7.91 25.55 41.28
C LEU A 745 7.06 26.38 40.29
N LYS A 746 6.95 25.87 39.06
CA LYS A 746 6.14 26.43 37.97
C LYS A 746 5.77 25.33 36.97
N VAL A 747 4.70 25.54 36.20
CA VAL A 747 4.30 24.69 35.07
C VAL A 747 4.28 25.57 33.82
N VAL A 748 4.90 25.11 32.75
CA VAL A 748 5.11 25.87 31.51
C VAL A 748 4.52 25.11 30.32
N LYS A 749 3.76 25.82 29.49
CA LYS A 749 3.30 25.32 28.20
C LYS A 749 4.45 25.41 27.19
N GLY A 750 4.79 24.30 26.55
CA GLY A 750 5.78 24.17 25.48
C GLY A 750 5.17 23.63 24.18
N GLY A 751 6.01 23.01 23.35
CA GLY A 751 5.61 22.41 22.08
C GLY A 751 5.04 23.39 21.05
N SER A 752 4.44 22.83 20.00
CA SER A 752 3.88 23.60 18.89
C SER A 752 2.69 24.47 19.28
N LEU A 753 1.91 24.04 20.27
CA LEU A 753 0.80 24.82 20.83
C LEU A 753 1.30 26.15 21.44
N ALA A 754 2.27 26.10 22.35
CA ALA A 754 2.75 27.30 23.04
C ALA A 754 3.56 28.24 22.11
N LYS A 755 4.31 27.68 21.15
CA LYS A 755 5.00 28.44 20.09
C LYS A 755 4.02 29.13 19.12
N GLY A 756 2.75 28.73 19.12
CA GLY A 756 1.74 29.24 18.18
C GLY A 756 1.92 28.71 16.75
N THR A 757 2.55 27.54 16.59
CA THR A 757 2.85 26.84 15.32
C THR A 757 2.16 25.47 15.20
N ALA A 758 1.15 25.23 16.05
CA ALA A 758 0.30 24.04 16.07
C ALA A 758 -0.46 23.80 14.75
N LEU A 759 -0.65 22.51 14.41
CA LEU A 759 -1.32 22.01 13.20
C LEU A 759 -2.66 21.33 13.52
N ARG A 760 -3.69 21.64 12.73
CA ARG A 760 -5.02 21.02 12.82
C ARG A 760 -4.95 19.48 12.85
N GLY A 761 -5.69 18.85 13.77
CA GLY A 761 -5.83 17.39 13.90
C GLY A 761 -4.58 16.59 14.28
N CYS A 762 -3.40 17.22 14.37
CA CYS A 762 -2.13 16.58 14.69
C CYS A 762 -1.23 17.51 15.53
N SER A 763 -1.81 18.20 16.51
CA SER A 763 -1.07 19.16 17.34
C SER A 763 -0.34 18.48 18.49
N ASP A 764 0.97 18.72 18.55
CA ASP A 764 1.85 18.43 19.68
C ASP A 764 1.95 19.62 20.63
N ALA A 765 1.97 19.33 21.94
CA ALA A 765 2.17 20.30 23.01
C ALA A 765 2.98 19.68 24.15
N ASP A 766 3.80 20.48 24.82
CA ASP A 766 4.52 20.03 26.02
C ASP A 766 3.93 20.70 27.26
N LEU A 767 3.89 19.96 28.37
CA LEU A 767 3.59 20.49 29.69
C LEU A 767 4.79 20.26 30.61
N VAL A 768 5.65 21.28 30.73
CA VAL A 768 6.91 21.18 31.45
C VAL A 768 6.70 21.54 32.91
N VAL A 769 6.94 20.58 33.80
CA VAL A 769 6.70 20.68 35.25
C VAL A 769 8.03 20.86 35.97
N PHE A 770 8.29 22.07 36.46
CA PHE A 770 9.53 22.39 37.15
C PHE A 770 9.43 22.02 38.64
N LEU A 771 10.36 21.20 39.13
CA LEU A 771 10.30 20.62 40.47
C LEU A 771 11.46 21.06 41.37
N SER A 772 11.17 21.29 42.65
CA SER A 772 12.16 21.72 43.65
C SER A 772 13.12 20.63 44.12
N CYS A 773 12.91 19.38 43.70
CA CYS A 773 13.79 18.25 44.02
C CYS A 773 15.00 18.14 43.08
N PHE A 774 15.03 18.93 42.00
CA PHE A 774 16.18 19.04 41.11
C PHE A 774 16.94 20.32 41.43
N SER A 775 18.23 20.18 41.75
CA SER A 775 19.16 21.29 42.04
C SER A 775 20.21 21.48 40.94
N GLN A 776 20.34 20.50 40.03
CA GLN A 776 21.29 20.47 38.93
C GLN A 776 20.72 19.65 37.75
N PHE A 777 21.29 19.81 36.55
CA PHE A 777 20.79 19.19 35.33
C PHE A 777 20.68 17.65 35.40
N ALA A 778 21.74 16.98 35.88
CA ALA A 778 21.84 15.52 35.92
C ALA A 778 20.78 14.81 36.81
N GLU A 779 20.12 15.54 37.73
CA GLU A 779 19.15 14.95 38.66
C GLU A 779 17.80 14.58 38.00
N GLN A 780 17.49 15.11 36.80
CA GLN A 780 16.23 14.84 36.10
C GLN A 780 16.03 13.37 35.71
N GLY A 781 17.11 12.60 35.58
CA GLY A 781 17.04 11.16 35.33
C GLY A 781 16.63 10.34 36.56
N ASN A 782 16.97 10.82 37.75
CA ASN A 782 16.77 10.11 39.00
C ASN A 782 15.32 10.28 39.49
N ARG A 783 14.72 9.21 40.02
CA ARG A 783 13.32 9.16 40.52
C ARG A 783 12.23 9.51 39.47
N ARG A 784 12.57 9.58 38.17
CA ARG A 784 11.63 9.93 37.07
C ARG A 784 10.32 9.12 37.09
N ALA A 785 10.36 7.83 37.40
CA ALA A 785 9.17 6.98 37.47
C ALA A 785 8.22 7.33 38.64
N GLU A 786 8.78 7.66 39.82
CA GLU A 786 8.01 8.11 40.99
C GLU A 786 7.30 9.43 40.69
N ILE A 787 8.04 10.37 40.11
CA ILE A 787 7.54 11.70 39.71
C ILE A 787 6.43 11.58 38.66
N ILE A 788 6.62 10.75 37.63
CA ILE A 788 5.60 10.49 36.60
C ILE A 788 4.35 9.83 37.19
N SER A 789 4.50 8.92 38.15
CA SER A 789 3.38 8.25 38.82
C SER A 789 2.52 9.22 39.64
N GLU A 790 3.14 10.08 40.44
CA GLU A 790 2.43 11.13 41.20
C GLU A 790 1.72 12.11 40.25
N ILE A 791 2.41 12.61 39.20
CA ILE A 791 1.78 13.54 38.24
C ILE A 791 0.61 12.86 37.53
N ARG A 792 0.70 11.59 37.14
CA ARG A 792 -0.42 10.82 36.57
C ARG A 792 -1.59 10.75 37.55
N ALA A 793 -1.36 10.38 38.80
CA ALA A 793 -2.40 10.28 39.82
C ALA A 793 -3.13 11.62 40.02
N GLN A 794 -2.41 12.74 39.96
CA GLN A 794 -3.02 14.08 40.04
C GLN A 794 -3.74 14.49 38.76
N LEU A 795 -3.28 14.11 37.56
CA LEU A 795 -4.04 14.31 36.32
C LEU A 795 -5.37 13.53 36.34
N GLU A 796 -5.35 12.27 36.80
CA GLU A 796 -6.56 11.45 36.98
C GLU A 796 -7.48 11.98 38.09
N ALA A 797 -6.94 12.65 39.12
CA ALA A 797 -7.72 13.37 40.12
C ALA A 797 -8.33 14.65 39.54
N CYS A 798 -7.57 15.41 38.74
CA CYS A 798 -8.02 16.61 38.05
C CYS A 798 -9.19 16.29 37.09
N GLN A 799 -9.03 15.26 36.26
CA GLN A 799 -10.04 14.75 35.32
C GLN A 799 -11.37 14.38 36.02
N ARG A 800 -11.32 13.89 37.26
CA ARG A 800 -12.51 13.53 38.05
C ARG A 800 -13.13 14.68 38.84
N LYS A 801 -12.31 15.63 39.30
CA LYS A 801 -12.75 16.75 40.17
C LYS A 801 -13.19 17.99 39.39
N MET A 802 -12.60 18.23 38.21
CA MET A 802 -12.81 19.45 37.42
C MET A 802 -13.71 19.18 36.20
N GLN A 803 -14.37 20.24 35.72
CA GLN A 803 -15.21 20.20 34.52
C GLN A 803 -14.46 20.79 33.32
N PHE A 804 -14.53 20.11 32.18
CA PHE A 804 -13.81 20.48 30.95
C PHE A 804 -14.76 20.58 29.76
N GLU A 805 -14.59 21.63 28.95
CA GLU A 805 -15.30 21.81 27.67
C GLU A 805 -14.73 20.93 26.54
N VAL A 806 -13.56 20.33 26.78
CA VAL A 806 -12.90 19.34 25.92
C VAL A 806 -13.00 17.97 26.58
N LYS A 807 -12.97 16.91 25.78
CA LYS A 807 -12.84 15.54 26.28
C LYS A 807 -11.37 15.29 26.58
N PHE A 808 -11.06 15.19 27.87
CA PHE A 808 -9.73 14.91 28.41
C PHE A 808 -9.55 13.40 28.57
N GLU A 809 -8.57 12.80 27.90
CA GLU A 809 -8.27 11.36 27.98
C GLU A 809 -6.82 11.11 28.40
N ILE A 810 -6.63 10.16 29.32
CA ILE A 810 -5.31 9.70 29.79
C ILE A 810 -5.15 8.24 29.36
N PRO A 811 -4.07 7.85 28.65
CA PRO A 811 -3.86 6.47 28.21
C PRO A 811 -3.74 5.49 29.39
N LYS A 812 -4.50 4.40 29.34
CA LYS A 812 -4.55 3.37 30.39
C LYS A 812 -3.28 2.51 30.52
N TRP A 813 -2.34 2.62 29.59
CA TRP A 813 -1.10 1.85 29.61
C TRP A 813 0.02 2.69 30.25
N GLU A 814 0.79 2.06 31.14
CA GLU A 814 1.97 2.68 31.74
C GLU A 814 3.17 2.60 30.79
N ASN A 815 3.60 3.76 30.27
CA ASN A 815 4.97 3.95 29.82
C ASN A 815 5.75 4.61 30.95
N SER A 816 6.64 3.89 31.61
CA SER A 816 7.42 4.39 32.77
C SER A 816 8.38 5.54 32.45
N ARG A 817 8.54 5.91 31.16
CA ARG A 817 9.45 6.97 30.70
C ARG A 817 8.77 8.25 30.23
N VAL A 818 7.51 8.19 29.77
CA VAL A 818 6.77 9.33 29.20
C VAL A 818 5.32 9.27 29.67
N LEU A 819 4.84 10.36 30.25
CA LEU A 819 3.44 10.58 30.59
C LEU A 819 2.83 11.49 29.53
N SER A 820 1.73 11.04 28.93
CA SER A 820 1.00 11.85 27.96
C SER A 820 -0.51 11.80 28.19
N PHE A 821 -1.22 12.79 27.66
CA PHE A 821 -2.68 12.86 27.66
C PHE A 821 -3.18 13.60 26.41
N SER A 822 -4.43 13.43 26.04
CA SER A 822 -5.03 14.13 24.90
C SER A 822 -6.23 14.99 25.32
N LEU A 823 -6.35 16.14 24.67
CA LEU A 823 -7.53 17.01 24.75
C LEU A 823 -8.19 17.03 23.37
N THR A 824 -9.42 16.51 23.29
CA THR A 824 -10.19 16.38 22.04
C THR A 824 -11.46 17.21 22.10
N SER A 825 -11.88 17.79 20.98
CA SER A 825 -13.14 18.54 20.94
C SER A 825 -14.35 17.60 21.11
N GLN A 826 -15.35 18.05 21.86
CA GLN A 826 -16.61 17.32 22.03
C GLN A 826 -17.54 17.48 20.80
N THR A 827 -17.29 18.47 19.94
CA THR A 827 -18.14 18.83 18.78
C THR A 827 -17.45 18.68 17.43
N MET A 828 -16.13 18.79 17.37
CA MET A 828 -15.34 18.73 16.13
C MET A 828 -14.43 17.49 16.13
N LEU A 829 -14.82 16.43 15.40
CA LEU A 829 -14.14 15.12 15.44
C LEU A 829 -12.67 15.14 14.94
N ASP A 830 -12.27 16.18 14.22
CA ASP A 830 -10.94 16.38 13.64
C ASP A 830 -10.02 17.28 14.49
N GLN A 831 -10.44 17.67 15.70
CA GLN A 831 -9.69 18.58 16.56
C GLN A 831 -9.19 17.86 17.82
N SER A 832 -7.88 17.61 17.86
CA SER A 832 -7.15 17.03 18.98
C SER A 832 -5.83 17.79 19.23
N VAL A 833 -5.39 17.77 20.49
CA VAL A 833 -4.03 18.12 20.90
C VAL A 833 -3.53 17.04 21.85
N ASP A 834 -2.37 16.47 21.53
CA ASP A 834 -1.68 15.52 22.39
C ASP A 834 -0.61 16.27 23.20
N PHE A 835 -0.56 16.00 24.51
CA PHE A 835 0.32 16.64 25.47
C PHE A 835 1.31 15.62 26.04
N ASP A 836 2.61 15.90 25.94
CA ASP A 836 3.65 15.21 26.69
C ASP A 836 3.98 15.98 27.97
N VAL A 837 4.07 15.28 29.10
CA VAL A 837 4.31 15.88 30.42
C VAL A 837 5.73 15.60 30.87
N LEU A 838 6.52 16.66 31.03
CA LEU A 838 7.98 16.60 31.12
C LEU A 838 8.48 17.26 32.42
N PRO A 839 8.92 16.49 33.42
CA PRO A 839 9.61 17.03 34.60
C PRO A 839 10.95 17.69 34.20
N ALA A 840 11.26 18.86 34.75
CA ALA A 840 12.49 19.60 34.42
C ALA A 840 13.12 20.35 35.62
N PHE A 841 14.43 20.58 35.55
CA PHE A 841 15.18 21.44 36.48
C PHE A 841 14.96 22.92 36.15
N ASN A 842 14.74 23.78 37.15
CA ASN A 842 14.51 25.21 36.94
C ASN A 842 15.81 26.02 36.79
N ALA A 843 16.62 25.68 35.80
CA ALA A 843 17.91 26.33 35.53
C ALA A 843 17.80 27.85 35.29
N LEU A 844 16.66 28.33 34.79
CA LEU A 844 16.40 29.74 34.50
C LEU A 844 15.81 30.54 35.67
N GLY A 845 15.47 29.89 36.79
CA GLY A 845 14.89 30.54 37.96
C GLY A 845 13.58 31.29 37.65
N GLN A 846 13.56 32.59 37.94
CA GLN A 846 12.49 33.52 37.54
C GLN A 846 12.95 34.31 36.32
N LEU A 847 12.35 34.02 35.16
CA LEU A 847 12.67 34.73 33.91
C LEU A 847 12.12 36.15 33.93
N VAL A 848 12.94 37.14 33.58
CA VAL A 848 12.50 38.53 33.34
C VAL A 848 12.44 38.76 31.82
N PRO A 849 11.28 39.13 31.25
CA PRO A 849 11.15 39.34 29.80
C PRO A 849 12.16 40.36 29.28
N GLY A 850 12.86 40.01 28.19
CA GLY A 850 13.86 40.86 27.54
C GLY A 850 15.27 40.82 28.15
N TYR A 851 15.48 40.11 29.26
CA TYR A 851 16.81 39.93 29.86
C TYR A 851 17.44 38.60 29.44
N ARG A 852 18.73 38.64 29.08
CA ARG A 852 19.53 37.43 28.78
C ARG A 852 19.76 36.62 30.08
N PRO A 853 19.68 35.28 30.05
CA PRO A 853 20.07 34.45 31.19
C PRO A 853 21.55 34.69 31.59
N PRO A 854 21.91 34.56 32.88
CA PRO A 854 23.32 34.62 33.30
C PRO A 854 24.16 33.53 32.63
N ALA A 855 25.37 33.90 32.18
CA ALA A 855 26.27 32.95 31.49
C ALA A 855 26.55 31.67 32.30
N GLN A 856 26.56 31.77 33.64
CA GLN A 856 26.74 30.63 34.54
C GLN A 856 25.77 29.48 34.27
N VAL A 857 24.52 29.77 33.89
CA VAL A 857 23.52 28.73 33.55
C VAL A 857 24.00 27.85 32.38
N TYR A 858 24.65 28.47 31.40
CA TYR A 858 25.22 27.78 30.24
C TYR A 858 26.57 27.14 30.54
N VAL A 859 27.37 27.70 31.45
CA VAL A 859 28.59 27.05 31.96
C VAL A 859 28.24 25.75 32.69
N ASP A 860 27.25 25.77 33.58
CA ASP A 860 26.79 24.60 34.33
C ASP A 860 26.18 23.54 33.41
N LEU A 861 25.46 23.97 32.35
CA LEU A 861 24.96 23.10 31.29
C LEU A 861 26.09 22.43 30.51
N ILE A 862 27.12 23.18 30.12
CA ILE A 862 28.29 22.66 29.38
C ILE A 862 29.11 21.70 30.25
N HIS A 863 29.25 21.96 31.55
CA HIS A 863 29.87 21.01 32.48
C HIS A 863 29.04 19.74 32.70
N SER A 864 27.72 19.83 32.57
CA SER A 864 26.77 18.70 32.64
C SER A 864 26.56 17.99 31.30
N TYR A 865 27.21 18.45 30.22
CA TYR A 865 26.94 17.98 28.85
C TYR A 865 27.42 16.55 28.62
N ASN A 866 26.47 15.67 28.27
CA ASN A 866 26.74 14.30 27.83
C ASN A 866 26.13 14.03 26.44
N HIS A 867 24.82 14.30 26.27
CA HIS A 867 24.14 14.25 24.97
C HIS A 867 23.61 15.62 24.55
N ALA A 868 23.53 15.85 23.23
CA ALA A 868 23.00 17.09 22.67
C ALA A 868 21.50 17.27 22.98
N GLY A 869 21.12 18.41 23.57
CA GLY A 869 19.73 18.74 23.86
C GLY A 869 19.08 17.92 24.99
N GLU A 870 19.86 17.16 25.78
CA GLU A 870 19.37 16.31 26.88
C GLU A 870 18.52 17.08 27.89
N TYR A 871 18.87 18.35 28.12
CA TYR A 871 18.23 19.24 29.09
C TYR A 871 17.41 20.38 28.43
N SER A 872 17.07 20.24 27.15
CA SER A 872 16.31 21.24 26.37
C SER A 872 14.98 21.66 27.03
N THR A 873 14.35 20.77 27.80
CA THR A 873 13.15 21.04 28.62
C THR A 873 13.36 22.17 29.65
N CYS A 874 14.58 22.39 30.13
CA CYS A 874 14.89 23.49 31.06
C CYS A 874 14.71 24.86 30.40
N PHE A 875 14.87 24.91 29.06
CA PHE A 875 14.93 26.12 28.26
C PHE A 875 13.66 26.35 27.44
N THR A 876 12.59 25.57 27.68
CA THR A 876 11.31 25.64 26.95
C THR A 876 10.68 27.04 26.93
N GLU A 877 10.86 27.85 27.99
CA GLU A 877 10.39 29.23 28.01
C GLU A 877 11.09 30.09 26.94
N LEU A 878 12.41 29.98 26.82
CA LEU A 878 13.20 30.69 25.81
C LEU A 878 12.89 30.19 24.39
N GLN A 879 12.73 28.86 24.20
CA GLN A 879 12.33 28.27 22.92
C GLN A 879 10.94 28.75 22.48
N ARG A 880 9.99 28.84 23.41
CA ARG A 880 8.65 29.39 23.19
C ARG A 880 8.75 30.87 22.81
N ASP A 881 9.47 31.66 23.61
CA ASP A 881 9.49 33.12 23.50
C ASP A 881 10.21 33.59 22.22
N PHE A 882 11.20 32.83 21.75
CA PHE A 882 11.86 33.03 20.46
C PHE A 882 10.92 32.91 19.25
N VAL A 883 9.90 32.03 19.31
CA VAL A 883 8.95 31.80 18.21
C VAL A 883 7.65 32.58 18.38
N ILE A 884 7.12 32.69 19.60
CA ILE A 884 5.81 33.31 19.87
C ILE A 884 5.80 34.81 19.50
N SER A 885 6.93 35.49 19.70
CA SER A 885 7.17 36.90 19.40
C SER A 885 7.20 37.23 17.90
N ARG A 886 7.25 36.21 17.04
CA ARG A 886 7.36 36.39 15.58
C ARG A 886 6.01 36.66 14.91
N PRO A 887 5.98 37.32 13.73
CA PRO A 887 4.72 37.66 13.04
C PRO A 887 3.83 36.46 12.76
N THR A 888 2.51 36.68 12.73
CA THR A 888 1.53 35.62 12.44
C THR A 888 1.77 34.96 11.08
N LYS A 889 2.15 35.74 10.05
CA LYS A 889 2.45 35.20 8.71
C LYS A 889 3.65 34.25 8.69
N LEU A 890 4.71 34.56 9.45
CA LEU A 890 5.84 33.63 9.64
C LEU A 890 5.40 32.36 10.38
N LYS A 891 4.53 32.45 11.40
CA LYS A 891 3.97 31.26 12.06
C LYS A 891 3.08 30.43 11.13
N SER A 892 2.45 31.03 10.12
CA SER A 892 1.78 30.32 9.02
C SER A 892 2.77 29.63 8.07
N LEU A 893 3.90 30.26 7.76
CA LEU A 893 4.99 29.61 7.00
C LEU A 893 5.59 28.42 7.73
N ILE A 894 5.84 28.55 9.04
CA ILE A 894 6.28 27.42 9.87
C ILE A 894 5.25 26.27 9.82
N ARG A 895 3.94 26.54 9.86
CA ARG A 895 2.91 25.49 9.68
C ARG A 895 3.03 24.78 8.33
N LEU A 896 3.22 25.52 7.24
CA LEU A 896 3.34 24.91 5.90
C LEU A 896 4.58 24.01 5.80
N VAL A 897 5.74 24.49 6.25
CA VAL A 897 6.99 23.72 6.29
C VAL A 897 6.84 22.47 7.17
N LYS A 898 6.18 22.59 8.32
CA LYS A 898 5.89 21.46 9.22
C LYS A 898 4.93 20.44 8.62
N HIS A 899 3.96 20.89 7.83
CA HIS A 899 3.04 20.01 7.11
C HIS A 899 3.77 19.26 6.00
N TRP A 900 4.54 19.97 5.18
CA TRP A 900 5.42 19.40 4.15
C TRP A 900 6.38 18.34 4.74
N TYR A 901 7.11 18.69 5.80
CA TYR A 901 8.02 17.79 6.51
C TYR A 901 7.35 16.48 6.95
N ARG A 902 6.07 16.52 7.35
CA ARG A 902 5.29 15.33 7.76
C ARG A 902 4.80 14.46 6.59
N GLN A 903 4.86 14.94 5.34
CA GLN A 903 4.61 14.13 4.14
C GLN A 903 5.84 13.27 3.76
N GLY A 904 7.04 13.72 4.13
CA GLY A 904 8.29 12.98 3.93
C GLY A 904 8.33 11.66 4.71
N ARG A 905 9.06 10.68 4.17
CA ARG A 905 9.17 9.33 4.76
C ARG A 905 10.61 9.00 5.13
N GLY A 906 10.84 8.56 6.36
CA GLY A 906 12.15 8.08 6.82
C GLY A 906 12.58 8.65 8.17
N SER A 907 13.87 8.50 8.49
CA SER A 907 14.49 9.04 9.70
C SER A 907 14.96 10.47 9.45
N LEU A 908 14.01 11.39 9.36
CA LEU A 908 14.23 12.80 8.98
C LEU A 908 14.79 13.63 10.17
N PRO A 909 15.40 14.80 9.90
CA PRO A 909 15.91 15.73 10.92
C PRO A 909 14.82 16.24 11.89
N PRO A 910 15.14 16.56 13.16
CA PRO A 910 14.17 17.06 14.12
C PRO A 910 13.30 18.20 13.58
N GLN A 911 11.98 18.07 13.70
CA GLN A 911 10.99 19.03 13.16
C GLN A 911 11.27 20.48 13.61
N HIS A 912 11.79 20.67 14.83
CA HIS A 912 12.16 21.99 15.36
C HIS A 912 13.31 22.65 14.56
N GLY A 913 14.25 21.88 14.01
CA GLY A 913 15.32 22.41 13.15
C GLY A 913 14.77 23.09 11.88
N LEU A 914 13.69 22.56 11.31
CA LEU A 914 12.99 23.17 10.18
C LEU A 914 12.19 24.42 10.60
N GLU A 915 11.64 24.47 11.83
CA GLU A 915 11.05 25.71 12.37
C GLU A 915 12.10 26.82 12.46
N LEU A 916 13.29 26.51 13.00
CA LEU A 916 14.39 27.46 13.12
C LEU A 916 14.96 27.88 11.77
N LEU A 917 15.12 26.95 10.82
CA LEU A 917 15.56 27.26 9.45
C LEU A 917 14.55 28.18 8.74
N THR A 918 13.25 28.03 9.02
CA THR A 918 12.19 28.92 8.53
C THR A 918 12.30 30.33 9.14
N VAL A 919 12.60 30.44 10.44
CA VAL A 919 12.87 31.75 11.08
C VAL A 919 14.12 32.38 10.48
N TYR A 920 15.20 31.63 10.29
CA TYR A 920 16.44 32.11 9.66
C TYR A 920 16.19 32.64 8.25
N ALA A 921 15.50 31.88 7.39
CA ALA A 921 15.18 32.29 6.03
C ALA A 921 14.47 33.65 5.98
N TRP A 922 13.50 33.86 6.89
CA TRP A 922 12.78 35.12 7.02
C TRP A 922 13.63 36.25 7.64
N GLU A 923 14.50 35.93 8.61
CA GLU A 923 15.37 36.92 9.25
C GLU A 923 16.45 37.47 8.33
N GLN A 924 16.93 36.67 7.36
CA GLN A 924 17.86 37.10 6.31
C GLN A 924 17.12 37.67 5.08
N GLY A 925 15.95 37.13 4.73
CA GLY A 925 15.14 37.55 3.59
C GLY A 925 14.43 38.91 3.72
N GLY A 926 14.86 39.77 4.66
CA GLY A 926 14.37 41.14 4.82
C GLY A 926 13.31 41.38 5.90
N ARG A 927 12.87 40.36 6.65
CA ARG A 927 11.98 40.49 7.83
C ARG A 927 10.62 41.16 7.58
N ASP A 928 10.12 41.18 6.35
CA ASP A 928 8.81 41.74 6.05
C ASP A 928 7.69 40.96 6.79
N THR A 929 6.68 41.66 7.28
CA THR A 929 5.51 41.03 7.91
C THR A 929 4.45 40.59 6.90
N GLN A 930 4.53 41.04 5.64
CA GLN A 930 3.54 40.82 4.57
C GLN A 930 4.10 40.13 3.32
N PHE A 931 5.10 39.28 3.48
CA PHE A 931 5.76 38.53 2.40
C PHE A 931 4.84 37.60 1.59
N ASP A 932 5.23 37.22 0.37
CA ASP A 932 4.56 36.18 -0.42
C ASP A 932 4.85 34.77 0.14
N MET A 933 3.78 34.01 0.32
CA MET A 933 3.81 32.72 1.00
C MET A 933 4.64 31.67 0.25
N ALA A 934 4.51 31.64 -1.09
CA ALA A 934 5.25 30.70 -1.94
C ALA A 934 6.75 31.04 -2.00
N GLN A 935 7.12 32.32 -2.08
CA GLN A 935 8.53 32.74 -1.99
C GLN A 935 9.18 32.28 -0.68
N GLY A 936 8.50 32.47 0.45
CA GLY A 936 9.00 32.03 1.75
C GLY A 936 9.17 30.51 1.84
N PHE A 937 8.19 29.75 1.35
CA PHE A 937 8.26 28.29 1.32
C PHE A 937 9.38 27.80 0.40
N ARG A 938 9.46 28.35 -0.82
CA ARG A 938 10.49 28.07 -1.82
C ARG A 938 11.91 28.36 -1.30
N THR A 939 12.09 29.41 -0.48
CA THR A 939 13.37 29.75 0.16
C THR A 939 13.79 28.70 1.18
N VAL A 940 12.86 28.21 2.01
CA VAL A 940 13.17 27.14 2.98
C VAL A 940 13.55 25.84 2.28
N LEU A 941 12.85 25.47 1.19
CA LEU A 941 13.22 24.30 0.38
C LEU A 941 14.62 24.42 -0.22
N GLU A 942 15.04 25.61 -0.65
CA GLU A 942 16.40 25.83 -1.18
C GLU A 942 17.47 25.62 -0.11
N LEU A 943 17.28 26.21 1.08
CA LEU A 943 18.19 26.03 2.21
C LEU A 943 18.30 24.56 2.63
N VAL A 944 17.20 23.79 2.55
CA VAL A 944 17.20 22.34 2.75
C VAL A 944 18.00 21.61 1.66
N SER A 945 17.85 21.96 0.38
CA SER A 945 18.68 21.40 -0.70
C SER A 945 20.17 21.78 -0.56
N GLN A 946 20.48 22.90 0.10
CA GLN A 946 21.83 23.37 0.40
C GLN A 946 22.34 22.94 1.80
N TYR A 947 21.72 21.93 2.43
CA TYR A 947 22.07 21.49 3.79
C TYR A 947 23.58 21.26 4.07
N PRO A 948 24.45 20.79 3.14
CA PRO A 948 25.87 20.61 3.44
C PRO A 948 26.60 21.93 3.77
N GLN A 949 25.99 23.07 3.43
CA GLN A 949 26.52 24.40 3.68
C GLN A 949 25.95 25.04 4.95
N LEU A 950 24.88 24.53 5.56
CA LEU A 950 24.20 25.23 6.66
C LEU A 950 25.02 25.29 7.96
N CYS A 951 25.22 26.51 8.46
CA CYS A 951 25.76 26.84 9.77
C CYS A 951 24.93 27.96 10.42
N VAL A 952 23.77 27.60 10.99
CA VAL A 952 22.77 28.52 11.57
C VAL A 952 22.85 28.50 13.10
N TYR A 953 22.93 29.68 13.71
CA TYR A 953 22.87 29.87 15.17
C TYR A 953 22.44 31.30 15.52
N TRP A 954 22.07 31.53 16.78
CA TRP A 954 21.72 32.86 17.30
C TRP A 954 22.46 33.13 18.61
N THR A 955 22.86 34.38 18.83
CA THR A 955 23.53 34.83 20.07
C THR A 955 22.61 35.60 21.03
N VAL A 956 21.31 35.28 20.97
CA VAL A 956 20.28 35.98 21.77
C VAL A 956 20.39 35.66 23.26
N ASN A 957 20.41 34.36 23.60
CA ASN A 957 20.44 33.90 24.99
C ASN A 957 21.85 33.53 25.49
N TYR A 958 22.72 33.05 24.60
CA TYR A 958 24.12 32.73 24.86
C TYR A 958 25.03 33.41 23.84
N ASN A 959 26.32 33.64 24.14
CA ASN A 959 27.23 34.35 23.25
C ASN A 959 28.71 34.03 23.56
N TYR A 960 29.63 34.83 23.01
CA TYR A 960 31.08 34.70 23.17
C TYR A 960 31.68 35.55 24.32
N GLU A 961 30.85 36.21 25.15
CA GLU A 961 31.36 37.10 26.23
C GLU A 961 31.97 36.28 27.38
N ASP A 962 31.34 35.19 27.78
CA ASP A 962 31.94 34.20 28.68
C ASP A 962 32.92 33.30 27.92
N LYS A 963 34.08 33.03 28.53
CA LYS A 963 35.15 32.24 27.90
C LYS A 963 34.74 30.79 27.66
N THR A 964 34.12 30.14 28.63
CA THR A 964 33.74 28.72 28.55
C THR A 964 32.65 28.52 27.51
N VAL A 965 31.61 29.36 27.53
CA VAL A 965 30.55 29.35 26.51
C VAL A 965 31.10 29.69 25.13
N GLY A 966 31.94 30.73 25.03
CA GLY A 966 32.53 31.17 23.76
C GLY A 966 33.46 30.14 23.13
N ASP A 967 34.28 29.44 23.91
CA ASP A 967 35.15 28.38 23.41
C ASP A 967 34.36 27.11 23.03
N PHE A 968 33.27 26.78 23.75
CA PHE A 968 32.34 25.72 23.38
C PHE A 968 31.61 26.00 22.06
N LEU A 969 31.15 27.24 21.84
CA LEU A 969 30.54 27.67 20.57
C LEU A 969 31.53 27.55 19.40
N LYS A 970 32.76 28.04 19.56
CA LYS A 970 33.82 27.89 18.54
C LYS A 970 34.13 26.42 18.21
N TRP A 971 33.99 25.52 19.18
CA TRP A 971 34.14 24.07 18.96
C TRP A 971 32.91 23.47 18.25
N LYS A 972 31.69 23.82 18.67
CA LYS A 972 30.44 23.37 18.03
C LYS A 972 30.35 23.81 16.56
N LEU A 973 30.71 25.05 16.25
CA LEU A 973 30.63 25.61 14.89
C LEU A 973 31.68 25.02 13.92
N LYS A 974 32.66 24.25 14.42
CA LYS A 974 33.64 23.51 13.60
C LYS A 974 33.23 22.06 13.31
N GLN A 975 32.07 21.62 13.80
CA GLN A 975 31.57 20.27 13.56
C GLN A 975 31.10 20.08 12.10
N PRO A 976 30.90 18.82 11.64
CA PRO A 976 30.32 18.55 10.34
C PRO A 976 28.92 19.19 10.20
N ARG A 977 28.69 19.85 9.05
CA ARG A 977 27.42 20.47 8.68
C ARG A 977 26.38 19.40 8.28
N PRO A 978 25.06 19.67 8.41
CA PRO A 978 24.46 20.94 8.83
C PRO A 978 24.58 21.18 10.33
N ILE A 979 24.82 22.44 10.69
CA ILE A 979 24.74 22.92 12.07
C ILE A 979 23.53 23.85 12.15
N ILE A 980 22.59 23.54 13.05
CA ILE A 980 21.47 24.39 13.42
C ILE A 980 21.38 24.37 14.94
N LEU A 981 21.96 25.37 15.61
CA LEU A 981 21.93 25.45 17.07
C LEU A 981 20.60 26.04 17.54
N ASP A 982 19.99 25.41 18.54
CA ASP A 982 18.80 25.94 19.22
C ASP A 982 19.14 27.31 19.86
N PRO A 983 18.38 28.39 19.60
CA PRO A 983 18.62 29.71 20.18
C PRO A 983 18.49 29.75 21.71
N ALA A 984 17.92 28.72 22.34
CA ALA A 984 17.74 28.59 23.78
C ALA A 984 18.80 27.70 24.46
N ASP A 985 19.33 26.69 23.75
CA ASP A 985 20.27 25.68 24.25
C ASP A 985 21.49 25.54 23.29
N PRO A 986 22.69 26.03 23.68
CA PRO A 986 23.88 25.98 22.81
C PRO A 986 24.41 24.56 22.58
N THR A 987 23.94 23.57 23.35
CA THR A 987 24.35 22.17 23.20
C THR A 987 23.54 21.44 22.13
N GLY A 988 22.30 21.88 21.87
CA GLY A 988 21.34 21.29 20.96
C GLY A 988 21.59 21.65 19.50
N ASN A 989 22.46 20.90 18.82
CA ASN A 989 22.56 20.95 17.36
C ASN A 989 21.48 20.07 16.71
N LEU A 990 20.47 20.70 16.11
CA LEU A 990 19.34 20.04 15.43
C LEU A 990 19.66 19.57 14.00
N GLY A 991 20.87 19.87 13.48
CA GLY A 991 21.31 19.40 12.16
C GLY A 991 22.02 18.04 12.16
N HIS A 992 22.59 17.61 13.28
CA HIS A 992 23.52 16.47 13.33
C HIS A 992 22.86 15.08 13.16
N ASN A 993 23.57 14.15 12.52
CA ASN A 993 23.21 12.72 12.36
C ASN A 993 21.81 12.42 11.80
N ALA A 994 21.27 13.27 10.93
CA ALA A 994 19.95 13.09 10.32
C ALA A 994 20.01 12.98 8.79
N ARG A 995 18.98 12.34 8.19
CA ARG A 995 18.85 12.15 6.72
C ARG A 995 18.36 13.42 6.02
N TRP A 996 19.20 14.46 6.01
CA TRP A 996 18.95 15.70 5.26
C TRP A 996 18.99 15.48 3.73
N ASP A 997 19.71 14.47 3.26
CA ASP A 997 19.71 14.01 1.88
C ASP A 997 18.30 13.65 1.38
N LEU A 998 17.52 12.91 2.18
CA LEU A 998 16.13 12.58 1.83
C LEU A 998 15.22 13.81 1.81
N LEU A 999 15.45 14.78 2.71
CA LEU A 999 14.72 16.06 2.67
C LEU A 999 15.12 16.91 1.46
N ALA A 1000 16.38 16.86 1.01
CA ALA A 1000 16.87 17.60 -0.15
C ALA A 1000 16.29 17.05 -1.47
N GLU A 1001 16.15 15.73 -1.60
CA GLU A 1001 15.46 15.07 -2.72
C GLU A 1001 13.97 15.45 -2.76
N GLU A 1002 13.27 15.35 -1.62
CA GLU A 1002 11.86 15.74 -1.51
C GLU A 1002 11.66 17.26 -1.75
N ALA A 1003 12.62 18.09 -1.31
CA ALA A 1003 12.61 19.52 -1.59
C ALA A 1003 12.76 19.80 -3.10
N ALA A 1004 13.65 19.10 -3.80
CA ALA A 1004 13.79 19.24 -5.26
C ALA A 1004 12.51 18.84 -6.01
N ALA A 1005 11.83 17.77 -5.58
CA ALA A 1005 10.52 17.40 -6.12
C ALA A 1005 9.45 18.48 -5.84
N CYS A 1006 9.39 18.98 -4.61
CA CYS A 1006 8.47 20.04 -4.19
C CYS A 1006 8.70 21.38 -4.92
N MET A 1007 9.95 21.76 -5.18
CA MET A 1007 10.28 22.97 -5.95
C MET A 1007 9.81 22.91 -7.41
N SER A 1008 9.54 21.71 -7.93
CA SER A 1008 8.96 21.48 -9.26
C SER A 1008 7.43 21.35 -9.26
N ALA A 1009 6.78 21.48 -8.10
CA ALA A 1009 5.33 21.32 -7.92
C ALA A 1009 4.57 22.67 -7.96
N LEU A 1010 3.24 22.64 -8.13
CA LEU A 1010 2.44 23.86 -8.33
C LEU A 1010 2.52 24.89 -7.20
N CYS A 1011 2.84 24.46 -5.98
CA CYS A 1011 3.04 25.34 -4.83
C CYS A 1011 4.29 26.23 -4.97
N CYS A 1012 5.19 25.88 -5.89
CA CYS A 1012 6.48 26.55 -6.15
C CYS A 1012 6.58 27.11 -7.58
N LEU A 1013 5.49 27.07 -8.37
CA LEU A 1013 5.43 27.58 -9.74
C LEU A 1013 4.41 28.72 -9.86
N SER A 1014 4.73 29.73 -10.66
CA SER A 1014 3.78 30.78 -11.07
C SER A 1014 2.80 30.26 -12.15
N ARG A 1015 1.79 31.07 -12.47
CA ARG A 1015 0.70 30.67 -13.41
C ARG A 1015 1.17 30.35 -14.83
N ASP A 1016 2.24 31.00 -15.29
CA ASP A 1016 2.91 30.73 -16.55
C ASP A 1016 3.81 29.48 -16.51
N GLY A 1017 4.03 28.89 -15.33
CA GLY A 1017 4.86 27.71 -15.12
C GLY A 1017 6.33 28.01 -14.81
N THR A 1018 6.72 29.28 -14.61
CA THR A 1018 8.10 29.60 -14.17
C THR A 1018 8.29 29.30 -12.68
N PRO A 1019 9.52 28.94 -12.22
CA PRO A 1019 9.77 28.76 -10.80
C PRO A 1019 9.63 30.08 -10.02
N ILE A 1020 8.89 30.03 -8.92
CA ILE A 1020 8.86 31.10 -7.93
C ILE A 1020 10.30 31.36 -7.47
N GLN A 1021 10.69 32.64 -7.41
CA GLN A 1021 12.02 33.02 -6.96
C GLN A 1021 12.11 32.97 -5.43
N PRO A 1022 13.20 32.44 -4.85
CA PRO A 1022 13.44 32.53 -3.41
C PRO A 1022 13.75 33.98 -3.00
N TRP A 1023 13.73 34.25 -1.70
CA TRP A 1023 14.32 35.46 -1.14
C TRP A 1023 15.85 35.44 -1.33
N PRO A 1024 16.51 36.62 -1.44
CA PRO A 1024 17.96 36.73 -1.56
C PRO A 1024 18.63 36.46 -0.21
N VAL A 1025 18.61 35.19 0.21
CA VAL A 1025 19.24 34.68 1.44
C VAL A 1025 20.58 34.07 1.08
N GLU A 1026 21.67 34.61 1.64
CA GLU A 1026 22.97 33.94 1.55
C GLU A 1026 22.90 32.60 2.30
N ALA A 1027 23.52 31.56 1.73
CA ALA A 1027 23.71 30.30 2.44
C ALA A 1027 24.45 30.59 3.75
N ALA A 1028 24.02 29.97 4.85
CA ALA A 1028 24.57 30.23 6.18
C ALA A 1028 25.99 29.65 6.31
N VAL A 1029 27.02 30.35 5.83
CA VAL A 1029 28.42 29.86 5.80
C VAL A 1029 29.08 29.91 7.18
#